data_AF-A0A954LJK2-F1
#
_entry.id   AF-A0A954LJK2-F1
#
_cell.length_a   1.000
_cell.length_b   1.000
_cell.length_c   1.000
_cell.angle_alpha   90.00
_cell.angle_beta   90.00
_cell.angle_gamma   90.00
#
_symmetry.space_group_name_H-M   'P 1'
#
loop_
_entity.id
_entity.type
_entity.pdbx_description
1 polymer ?
#
loop_
_entity_poly.entity_id
_entity_poly.type
_entity_poly.pdbx_seq_one_letter_code
_entity_poly.pdbx_strand_id
1 'polypeptide(L)'
;MQIPRNRKFRSHFFRSHGIQLAGWILALPLFVGCSHEPPVTSCAELLVPVNHPSPETHYSVPGNCGWVATDIMVNKGDAITVTADGLVQFREEQYCDQGRPCHTGPEGLYLYHDDVAFQNFPLPSAAEGPAPCYCLMGRIGEGPAFFVGRAKSWVAQSSGRLYLGINDFDLSDNAGEFLATISQPDSPQPVSLQMDVPDNGPAGAPVTGAQVVVFYIDGLRPDVVREMAAMGHLPHIRSLFLDGGCWVENAFTAFPSDTITSNGTMWTGCFSDRHGLKGQVRFSRRTLHSESYLEPLGPNRSARLLAPQCVDKVVHKASAKTVGLLHGEDAEQRYRMSNCTGVPPLFAHLRNNGGDWATGALPMMTEMPPVLWSRSLVREMPYFHMHEAWKYIDDANTHYAQWHLIDREKPVTIIWLPETDSVSHKKSRGQFGLTRRTIAQADQLIGRVVKQLRDQNRLCRTYFLLVSDHGHHGGRNTHLSHFDLANQFFFHPRELSRDGRWIGGGLGLSVRQHRTWNKHPDDTGREFVFIDGDSDGAARIFLPRGCYHSHNWQAPYRAADLLAYKIAPHLPPVNLVDSLLGVKAIHGSGYEDHPIDLVLLRLNDQAILISTMDRGQAVIDRQRRDDGKWWYRYTVVKDVVPGQNGEVGYTPVELPACDPLGLLKFYTPKELSGYFNERSWLKMTTPTRYPDSVVTLTRHMLWQENLVYREREYAADLVVTARPGWFFGTDATKGTTHGYPLADAMRATMFLSGPNIRRGARIVEPGRLADLTPTILEMTGTPYNPSELDGTALRRIYEPCEVCEPDALQPIASPSPVFWEDIDLQAWNPLCYGERAPYEHLPKTINNPNC
;
A
#
# COMPACT_ATOMS: atom_id res chain seq x y z
N MET A 1 -30.38 5.88 61.97
CA MET A 1 -31.79 6.15 61.59
C MET A 1 -32.38 4.83 61.10
N GLN A 2 -33.47 4.39 61.74
CA GLN A 2 -33.97 3.02 61.79
C GLN A 2 -34.95 2.65 60.65
N ILE A 3 -34.75 1.45 60.06
CA ILE A 3 -35.72 0.30 59.92
C ILE A 3 -36.96 0.59 58.98
N PRO A 4 -37.66 -0.41 58.39
CA PRO A 4 -37.72 -0.71 56.95
C PRO A 4 -39.21 -0.92 56.51
N ARG A 5 -39.48 -1.66 55.42
CA ARG A 5 -40.65 -2.57 55.40
C ARG A 5 -40.51 -3.71 54.39
N ASN A 6 -40.37 -4.90 54.94
CA ASN A 6 -40.73 -6.19 54.35
C ASN A 6 -42.25 -6.26 54.10
N ARG A 7 -42.68 -7.01 53.08
CA ARG A 7 -43.65 -8.11 53.30
C ARG A 7 -43.67 -9.15 52.18
N LYS A 8 -43.59 -10.39 52.64
CA LYS A 8 -43.69 -11.69 51.97
C LYS A 8 -45.09 -11.95 51.42
N PHE A 9 -45.20 -12.88 50.47
CA PHE A 9 -46.13 -14.00 50.60
C PHE A 9 -45.49 -15.28 50.02
N ARG A 10 -45.46 -16.32 50.86
CA ARG A 10 -45.24 -17.74 50.53
C ARG A 10 -46.62 -18.41 50.54
N SER A 11 -46.80 -19.43 49.72
CA SER A 11 -47.69 -20.55 50.05
C SER A 11 -47.04 -21.86 49.62
N HIS A 12 -47.41 -22.93 50.33
CA HIS A 12 -46.67 -24.17 50.56
C HIS A 12 -47.28 -25.38 49.81
N PHE A 13 -46.60 -26.53 50.01
CA PHE A 13 -47.06 -27.94 49.98
C PHE A 13 -46.99 -28.65 48.61
N PHE A 14 -46.66 -29.95 48.45
CA PHE A 14 -45.90 -31.00 49.18
C PHE A 14 -46.08 -32.33 48.39
N ARG A 15 -45.18 -33.31 48.60
CA ARG A 15 -45.28 -34.79 48.34
C ARG A 15 -45.15 -35.27 46.89
N SER A 16 -44.19 -36.12 46.48
CA SER A 16 -43.56 -37.38 46.97
C SER A 16 -44.18 -38.67 46.41
N HIS A 17 -43.30 -39.68 46.23
CA HIS A 17 -43.44 -41.05 45.70
C HIS A 17 -43.23 -41.14 44.17
N GLY A 18 -42.23 -41.84 43.62
CA GLY A 18 -41.52 -43.04 44.06
C GLY A 18 -41.95 -44.21 43.18
N ILE A 19 -41.00 -44.91 42.54
CA ILE A 19 -40.97 -46.38 42.27
C ILE A 19 -39.74 -46.68 41.39
N GLN A 20 -38.83 -47.48 41.95
CA GLN A 20 -37.90 -48.36 41.22
C GLN A 20 -38.62 -49.68 40.93
N LEU A 21 -38.34 -50.30 39.78
CA LEU A 21 -38.35 -51.77 39.64
C LEU A 21 -37.46 -52.21 38.47
N ALA A 22 -36.59 -53.18 38.80
CA ALA A 22 -35.75 -54.03 37.95
C ALA A 22 -36.58 -54.75 36.84
N GLY A 23 -36.06 -55.36 35.79
CA GLY A 23 -34.74 -55.84 35.37
C GLY A 23 -34.95 -57.00 34.38
N TRP A 24 -33.86 -57.48 33.77
CA TRP A 24 -33.68 -58.77 33.06
C TRP A 24 -33.85 -58.84 31.52
N ILE A 25 -32.68 -58.93 30.85
CA ILE A 25 -32.19 -60.08 30.02
C ILE A 25 -32.52 -60.21 28.51
N LEU A 26 -31.41 -60.37 27.74
CA LEU A 26 -31.14 -61.06 26.46
C LEU A 26 -31.86 -60.63 25.16
N ALA A 27 -31.08 -60.13 24.19
CA ALA A 27 -30.52 -60.93 23.08
C ALA A 27 -30.05 -60.01 21.93
N LEU A 28 -28.77 -60.13 21.54
CA LEU A 28 -28.22 -59.58 20.30
C LEU A 28 -28.74 -60.35 19.08
N PRO A 29 -28.82 -59.68 17.92
CA PRO A 29 -28.23 -60.25 16.73
C PRO A 29 -27.23 -59.31 16.06
N LEU A 30 -26.14 -59.92 15.62
CA LEU A 30 -25.12 -59.40 14.73
C LEU A 30 -25.74 -58.90 13.42
N PHE A 31 -25.39 -57.68 13.01
CA PHE A 31 -25.41 -57.29 11.60
C PHE A 31 -24.01 -56.84 11.18
N VAL A 32 -23.62 -57.44 10.06
CA VAL A 32 -22.32 -57.43 9.40
C VAL A 32 -21.93 -56.00 9.00
N GLY A 33 -20.73 -55.59 9.41
CA GLY A 33 -20.10 -54.38 8.93
C GLY A 33 -19.68 -54.50 7.47
N CYS A 34 -20.19 -53.60 6.63
CA CYS A 34 -19.52 -53.22 5.39
C CYS A 34 -19.00 -51.80 5.61
N SER A 35 -17.71 -51.69 5.94
CA SER A 35 -16.93 -50.47 5.86
C SER A 35 -16.80 -50.06 4.38
N HIS A 36 -17.39 -48.93 3.99
CA HIS A 36 -17.00 -48.22 2.79
C HIS A 36 -16.10 -47.05 3.22
N GLU A 37 -14.81 -47.21 2.99
CA GLU A 37 -13.84 -46.13 3.01
C GLU A 37 -14.17 -45.10 1.92
N PRO A 38 -13.98 -43.79 2.17
CA PRO A 38 -14.00 -42.80 1.10
C PRO A 38 -12.79 -43.01 0.18
N PRO A 39 -12.88 -42.72 -1.13
CA PRO A 39 -11.80 -42.96 -2.06
C PRO A 39 -10.61 -42.07 -1.72
N VAL A 40 -9.52 -42.70 -1.24
CA VAL A 40 -8.19 -42.13 -1.21
C VAL A 40 -7.75 -41.98 -2.67
N THR A 41 -7.88 -40.76 -3.20
CA THR A 41 -7.18 -40.38 -4.42
C THR A 41 -5.70 -40.35 -4.06
N SER A 42 -4.94 -41.31 -4.59
CA SER A 42 -3.49 -41.37 -4.41
C SER A 42 -2.89 -40.05 -4.92
N CYS A 43 -2.42 -39.21 -4.00
CA CYS A 43 -1.42 -38.22 -4.33
C CYS A 43 -0.24 -38.99 -4.88
N ALA A 44 0.05 -38.85 -6.17
CA ALA A 44 1.33 -39.26 -6.70
C ALA A 44 2.40 -38.51 -5.89
N GLU A 45 3.21 -39.25 -5.14
CA GLU A 45 4.48 -38.74 -4.63
C GLU A 45 5.28 -38.29 -5.85
N LEU A 46 5.31 -36.98 -6.08
CA LEU A 46 6.21 -36.35 -7.02
C LEU A 46 7.63 -36.63 -6.50
N LEU A 47 8.30 -37.56 -7.17
CA LEU A 47 9.70 -37.87 -6.99
C LEU A 47 10.52 -36.58 -7.16
N VAL A 48 10.91 -35.99 -6.05
CA VAL A 48 12.06 -35.07 -5.97
C VAL A 48 13.26 -35.85 -6.50
N PRO A 49 14.11 -35.29 -7.38
CA PRO A 49 15.34 -35.95 -7.77
C PRO A 49 16.13 -36.26 -6.50
N VAL A 50 16.37 -37.55 -6.26
CA VAL A 50 17.18 -38.03 -5.14
C VAL A 50 18.61 -37.57 -5.40
N ASN A 51 18.97 -36.40 -4.86
CA ASN A 51 20.37 -36.08 -4.61
C ASN A 51 20.89 -37.11 -3.61
N HIS A 52 22.03 -37.71 -3.89
CA HIS A 52 22.74 -38.51 -2.90
C HIS A 52 22.96 -37.64 -1.65
N PRO A 53 22.51 -38.05 -0.45
CA PRO A 53 22.68 -37.23 0.74
C PRO A 53 24.17 -37.09 1.02
N SER A 54 24.70 -35.88 0.83
CA SER A 54 25.97 -35.46 1.41
C SER A 54 25.92 -35.71 2.93
N PRO A 55 27.03 -36.07 3.59
CA PRO A 55 27.04 -36.34 5.02
C PRO A 55 26.47 -35.16 5.82
N GLU A 56 25.31 -35.35 6.45
CA GLU A 56 24.71 -34.37 7.35
C GLU A 56 25.57 -34.27 8.61
N THR A 57 26.01 -33.05 8.94
CA THR A 57 26.81 -32.80 10.13
C THR A 57 26.04 -31.92 11.09
N HIS A 58 25.93 -32.34 12.36
CA HIS A 58 25.21 -31.63 13.39
C HIS A 58 26.17 -30.75 14.23
N TYR A 59 25.74 -29.54 14.53
CA TYR A 59 26.48 -28.56 15.32
C TYR A 59 25.57 -27.97 16.40
N SER A 60 26.04 -27.95 17.64
CA SER A 60 25.43 -27.16 18.70
C SER A 60 25.95 -25.72 18.60
N VAL A 61 25.02 -24.77 18.68
CA VAL A 61 25.27 -23.32 18.71
C VAL A 61 24.74 -22.79 20.04
N PRO A 62 25.56 -22.73 21.10
CA PRO A 62 25.13 -22.23 22.40
C PRO A 62 24.74 -20.75 22.33
N GLY A 63 23.65 -20.37 23.00
CA GLY A 63 23.15 -18.99 23.00
C GLY A 63 24.09 -17.97 23.65
N ASN A 64 25.01 -18.42 24.50
CA ASN A 64 26.00 -17.59 25.18
C ASN A 64 27.37 -17.52 24.46
N CYS A 65 27.43 -18.01 23.21
CA CYS A 65 28.65 -18.02 22.41
C CYS A 65 28.44 -17.22 21.12
N GLY A 66 29.37 -16.31 20.81
CA GLY A 66 29.22 -15.41 19.65
C GLY A 66 29.33 -16.12 18.30
N TRP A 67 30.42 -16.86 18.06
CA TRP A 67 30.64 -17.60 16.82
C TRP A 67 31.18 -19.00 17.10
N VAL A 68 30.46 -20.01 16.64
CA VAL A 68 30.87 -21.42 16.62
C VAL A 68 31.48 -21.73 15.25
N ALA A 69 32.74 -22.15 15.25
CA ALA A 69 33.42 -22.61 14.04
C ALA A 69 32.88 -24.01 13.67
N THR A 70 32.47 -24.17 12.42
CA THR A 70 32.15 -25.50 11.86
C THR A 70 33.37 -26.11 11.19
N ASP A 71 33.35 -27.40 10.91
CA ASP A 71 34.39 -28.07 10.11
C ASP A 71 34.13 -27.97 8.59
N ILE A 72 33.09 -27.23 8.20
CA ILE A 72 32.71 -27.05 6.80
C ILE A 72 33.54 -25.93 6.17
N MET A 73 34.34 -26.31 5.16
CA MET A 73 35.02 -25.38 4.27
C MET A 73 34.15 -25.13 3.03
N VAL A 74 33.83 -23.86 2.80
CA VAL A 74 32.98 -23.40 1.71
C VAL A 74 33.84 -22.80 0.61
N ASN A 75 33.59 -23.18 -0.63
CA ASN A 75 34.08 -22.49 -1.82
C ASN A 75 32.98 -21.63 -2.42
N LYS A 76 33.38 -20.57 -3.14
CA LYS A 76 32.45 -19.71 -3.85
C LYS A 76 31.79 -20.53 -4.96
N GLY A 77 30.46 -20.50 -5.01
CA GLY A 77 29.66 -21.31 -5.93
C GLY A 77 29.12 -22.61 -5.32
N ASP A 78 29.57 -23.02 -4.13
CA ASP A 78 29.00 -24.17 -3.43
C ASP A 78 27.56 -23.87 -3.01
N ALA A 79 26.66 -24.83 -3.19
CA ALA A 79 25.35 -24.78 -2.56
C ALA A 79 25.44 -25.32 -1.13
N ILE A 80 24.86 -24.58 -0.19
CA ILE A 80 24.88 -24.91 1.24
C ILE A 80 23.44 -24.91 1.72
N THR A 81 23.08 -25.90 2.51
CA THR A 81 21.83 -25.93 3.25
C THR A 81 22.12 -26.03 4.73
N VAL A 82 21.47 -25.16 5.51
CA VAL A 82 21.46 -25.22 6.96
C VAL A 82 20.01 -25.34 7.42
N THR A 83 19.71 -26.35 8.21
CA THR A 83 18.46 -26.47 8.97
C THR A 83 18.78 -26.41 10.45
N ALA A 84 17.90 -25.83 11.25
CA ALA A 84 18.12 -25.70 12.67
C ALA A 84 16.84 -25.84 13.47
N ASP A 85 16.97 -26.38 14.67
CA ASP A 85 15.94 -26.39 15.72
C ASP A 85 16.59 -25.97 17.05
N GLY A 86 15.90 -26.14 18.18
CA GLY A 86 16.37 -25.72 19.49
C GLY A 86 15.77 -24.39 19.94
N LEU A 87 16.14 -23.99 21.15
CA LEU A 87 15.63 -22.79 21.80
C LEU A 87 16.76 -22.09 22.54
N VAL A 88 16.85 -20.78 22.34
CA VAL A 88 17.69 -19.90 23.15
C VAL A 88 16.78 -18.99 23.98
N GLN A 89 17.06 -18.95 25.27
CA GLN A 89 16.55 -17.95 26.19
C GLN A 89 17.51 -16.76 26.19
N PHE A 90 17.02 -15.54 25.93
CA PHE A 90 17.83 -14.32 25.83
C PHE A 90 17.52 -13.29 26.93
N ARG A 91 16.70 -13.68 27.90
CA ARG A 91 16.35 -12.88 29.08
C ARG A 91 15.78 -13.79 30.17
N GLU A 92 15.93 -13.42 31.44
CA GLU A 92 15.33 -14.16 32.55
C GLU A 92 13.80 -14.24 32.49
N GLU A 93 13.23 -15.38 32.92
CA GLU A 93 11.79 -15.67 32.84
C GLU A 93 10.89 -14.65 33.57
N GLN A 94 11.41 -14.06 34.65
CA GLN A 94 10.67 -13.09 35.46
C GLN A 94 10.35 -11.78 34.72
N TYR A 95 11.04 -11.51 33.61
CA TYR A 95 10.82 -10.34 32.77
C TYR A 95 9.96 -10.65 31.53
N CYS A 96 9.46 -11.88 31.39
CA CYS A 96 8.63 -12.26 30.24
C CYS A 96 7.16 -11.91 30.51
N ASP A 97 6.48 -11.39 29.49
CA ASP A 97 5.05 -11.09 29.54
C ASP A 97 4.29 -11.75 28.37
N GLN A 98 2.96 -11.72 28.44
CA GLN A 98 2.13 -12.21 27.35
C GLN A 98 2.27 -11.31 26.13
N GLY A 99 3.04 -11.77 25.14
CA GLY A 99 3.23 -11.10 23.85
C GLY A 99 4.66 -10.66 23.58
N ARG A 100 5.56 -10.73 24.58
CA ARG A 100 7.01 -10.50 24.41
C ARG A 100 7.74 -11.71 25.00
N PRO A 101 8.03 -12.73 24.18
CA PRO A 101 8.72 -13.92 24.66
C PRO A 101 10.15 -13.57 25.05
N CYS A 102 10.74 -14.41 25.88
CA CYS A 102 12.14 -14.35 26.32
C CYS A 102 12.95 -15.55 25.82
N HIS A 103 12.32 -16.40 25.02
CA HIS A 103 12.94 -17.50 24.30
C HIS A 103 12.58 -17.39 22.82
N THR A 104 13.45 -17.92 21.97
CA THR A 104 13.22 -17.98 20.53
C THR A 104 13.82 -19.24 19.92
N GLY A 105 13.25 -19.69 18.81
CA GLY A 105 13.88 -20.67 17.94
C GLY A 105 14.89 -20.01 16.99
N PRO A 106 15.53 -20.78 16.10
CA PRO A 106 16.53 -20.25 15.17
C PRO A 106 16.02 -19.13 14.26
N GLU A 107 14.71 -19.06 13.98
CA GLU A 107 14.08 -17.95 13.25
C GLU A 107 14.26 -16.57 13.92
N GLY A 108 14.45 -16.51 15.23
CA GLY A 108 14.44 -15.24 15.98
C GLY A 108 13.03 -14.65 16.14
N LEU A 109 12.93 -13.34 16.37
CA LEU A 109 11.64 -12.66 16.56
C LEU A 109 11.65 -11.19 16.15
N TYR A 110 10.46 -10.69 15.82
CA TYR A 110 10.17 -9.25 15.68
C TYR A 110 9.36 -8.68 16.86
N LEU A 111 8.78 -9.53 17.70
CA LEU A 111 7.97 -9.13 18.85
C LEU A 111 8.83 -8.99 20.12
N TYR A 112 9.75 -8.03 20.12
CA TYR A 112 10.68 -7.74 21.24
C TYR A 112 10.21 -6.58 22.13
N HIS A 113 10.86 -6.39 23.28
CA HIS A 113 10.63 -5.23 24.17
C HIS A 113 11.23 -3.92 23.62
N ASP A 114 10.65 -2.77 23.99
CA ASP A 114 11.01 -1.46 23.43
C ASP A 114 12.47 -1.03 23.71
N ASP A 115 13.10 -1.57 24.75
CA ASP A 115 14.51 -1.36 25.11
C ASP A 115 15.49 -2.00 24.11
N VAL A 116 15.03 -2.97 23.31
CA VAL A 116 15.82 -3.64 22.27
C VAL A 116 15.90 -2.82 20.97
N ALA A 117 14.96 -1.90 20.76
CA ALA A 117 14.72 -1.28 19.45
C ALA A 117 15.93 -0.54 18.85
N PHE A 118 16.86 -0.06 19.68
CA PHE A 118 18.03 0.73 19.29
C PHE A 118 19.37 0.10 19.71
N GLN A 119 19.38 -1.20 19.99
CA GLN A 119 20.60 -1.92 20.35
C GLN A 119 21.41 -2.29 19.11
N ASN A 120 22.73 -2.49 19.29
CA ASN A 120 23.66 -2.80 18.20
C ASN A 120 23.83 -4.31 18.04
N PHE A 121 23.05 -4.89 17.13
CA PHE A 121 23.12 -6.31 16.79
C PHE A 121 24.26 -6.64 15.82
N PRO A 122 24.90 -7.82 15.93
CA PRO A 122 25.91 -8.29 14.96
C PRO A 122 25.39 -8.35 13.51
N LEU A 123 24.14 -8.78 13.32
CA LEU A 123 23.39 -8.68 12.09
C LEU A 123 22.31 -7.58 12.26
N PRO A 124 22.29 -6.52 11.42
CA PRO A 124 21.41 -5.36 11.64
C PRO A 124 19.93 -5.72 11.81
N SER A 125 19.42 -5.46 13.02
CA SER A 125 18.05 -5.74 13.47
C SER A 125 17.35 -4.48 13.97
N ALA A 126 16.04 -4.57 14.16
CA ALA A 126 15.21 -3.50 14.73
C ALA A 126 15.35 -2.16 13.99
N ALA A 127 15.84 -1.10 14.62
CA ALA A 127 15.99 0.22 14.00
C ALA A 127 17.08 0.26 12.91
N GLU A 128 18.07 -0.63 12.99
CA GLU A 128 19.26 -0.62 12.15
C GLU A 128 19.10 -1.48 10.88
N GLY A 129 18.21 -2.47 10.91
CA GLY A 129 17.99 -3.34 9.76
C GLY A 129 16.86 -4.35 9.88
N PRO A 130 16.65 -5.13 8.80
CA PRO A 130 15.50 -6.00 8.65
C PRO A 130 15.61 -7.32 9.41
N ALA A 131 16.78 -7.69 9.98
CA ALA A 131 16.96 -9.01 10.54
C ALA A 131 16.12 -9.22 11.82
N PRO A 132 15.56 -10.41 12.04
CA PRO A 132 14.93 -10.75 13.31
C PRO A 132 15.95 -10.68 14.45
N CYS A 133 15.54 -10.18 15.61
CA CYS A 133 16.38 -10.21 16.80
C CYS A 133 16.57 -11.67 17.25
N TYR A 134 17.74 -11.99 17.78
CA TYR A 134 18.05 -13.30 18.40
C TYR A 134 18.02 -14.50 17.44
N CYS A 135 18.00 -14.28 16.12
CA CYS A 135 18.00 -15.36 15.13
C CYS A 135 19.36 -16.06 15.03
N LEU A 136 19.35 -17.27 14.47
CA LEU A 136 20.55 -17.94 14.00
C LEU A 136 21.12 -17.19 12.79
N MET A 137 22.38 -16.80 12.89
CA MET A 137 23.16 -16.13 11.85
C MET A 137 24.39 -16.97 11.47
N GLY A 138 24.92 -16.70 10.28
CA GLY A 138 26.13 -17.34 9.76
C GLY A 138 27.11 -16.32 9.20
N ARG A 139 28.38 -16.71 9.08
CA ARG A 139 29.39 -15.99 8.28
C ARG A 139 30.36 -16.97 7.63
N ILE A 140 30.95 -16.58 6.49
CA ILE A 140 31.96 -17.38 5.78
C ILE A 140 33.29 -16.64 5.85
N GLY A 141 34.28 -17.24 6.52
CA GLY A 141 35.57 -16.60 6.80
C GLY A 141 35.38 -15.31 7.59
N GLU A 142 36.02 -14.23 7.12
CA GLU A 142 35.87 -12.87 7.65
C GLU A 142 34.82 -12.04 6.86
N GLY A 143 33.94 -12.71 6.11
CA GLY A 143 32.84 -12.06 5.39
C GLY A 143 31.75 -11.51 6.33
N PRO A 144 30.80 -10.73 5.77
CA PRO A 144 29.68 -10.19 6.55
C PRO A 144 28.78 -11.31 7.10
N ALA A 145 28.14 -11.04 8.23
CA ALA A 145 27.11 -11.91 8.79
C ALA A 145 25.88 -11.93 7.87
N PHE A 146 25.17 -13.06 7.83
CA PHE A 146 23.93 -13.24 7.11
C PHE A 146 22.91 -14.03 7.94
N PHE A 147 21.63 -13.77 7.71
CA PHE A 147 20.53 -14.52 8.30
C PHE A 147 20.57 -16.00 7.87
N VAL A 148 20.43 -16.93 8.81
CA VAL A 148 20.27 -18.37 8.55
C VAL A 148 18.87 -18.83 8.95
N GLY A 149 18.39 -18.45 10.13
CA GLY A 149 17.06 -18.83 10.58
C GLY A 149 16.88 -20.33 10.82
N ARG A 150 15.64 -20.80 10.74
CA ARG A 150 15.27 -22.22 10.88
C ARG A 150 15.70 -23.09 9.71
N ALA A 151 15.67 -22.55 8.49
CA ALA A 151 16.13 -23.26 7.31
C ALA A 151 16.54 -22.26 6.23
N LYS A 152 17.72 -22.45 5.66
CA LYS A 152 18.21 -21.66 4.52
C LYS A 152 19.06 -22.51 3.60
N SER A 153 18.83 -22.36 2.30
CA SER A 153 19.68 -22.91 1.27
C SER A 153 20.06 -21.82 0.26
N TRP A 154 21.34 -21.74 -0.11
CA TRP A 154 21.85 -20.68 -0.98
C TRP A 154 23.16 -21.09 -1.68
N VAL A 155 23.54 -20.31 -2.69
CA VAL A 155 24.85 -20.41 -3.34
C VAL A 155 25.84 -19.44 -2.68
N ALA A 156 26.95 -19.97 -2.17
CA ALA A 156 27.97 -19.18 -1.47
C ALA A 156 28.64 -18.15 -2.38
N GLN A 157 28.67 -16.89 -1.95
CA GLN A 157 29.27 -15.77 -2.69
C GLN A 157 30.76 -15.55 -2.37
N SER A 158 31.25 -16.19 -1.31
CA SER A 158 32.64 -16.13 -0.84
C SER A 158 33.13 -17.51 -0.42
N SER A 159 34.44 -17.64 -0.24
CA SER A 159 35.09 -18.86 0.22
C SER A 159 35.67 -18.67 1.62
N GLY A 160 35.68 -19.74 2.42
CA GLY A 160 36.18 -19.72 3.79
C GLY A 160 35.50 -20.77 4.67
N ARG A 161 35.90 -20.82 5.94
CA ARG A 161 35.22 -21.66 6.93
C ARG A 161 33.84 -21.08 7.27
N LEU A 162 32.82 -21.93 7.39
CA LEU A 162 31.50 -21.51 7.86
C LEU A 162 31.49 -21.39 9.40
N TYR A 163 30.95 -20.30 9.90
CA TYR A 163 30.68 -20.07 11.31
C TYR A 163 29.19 -19.83 11.52
N LEU A 164 28.66 -20.29 12.64
CA LEU A 164 27.28 -20.06 13.07
C LEU A 164 27.26 -19.32 14.41
N GLY A 165 26.23 -18.53 14.68
CA GLY A 165 26.11 -17.75 15.92
C GLY A 165 24.70 -17.25 16.15
N ILE A 166 24.43 -16.70 17.33
CA ILE A 166 23.17 -16.03 17.64
C ILE A 166 23.30 -14.52 17.41
N ASN A 167 22.28 -13.93 16.79
CA ASN A 167 22.19 -12.50 16.57
C ASN A 167 21.72 -11.77 17.83
N ASP A 168 22.63 -11.57 18.78
CA ASP A 168 22.37 -10.85 20.03
C ASP A 168 23.47 -9.79 20.32
N PHE A 169 23.08 -8.69 20.95
CA PHE A 169 23.99 -7.63 21.39
C PHE A 169 24.58 -7.90 22.78
N ASP A 170 23.91 -8.71 23.61
CA ASP A 170 24.40 -9.19 24.89
C ASP A 170 24.26 -10.72 24.92
N LEU A 171 25.35 -11.43 25.19
CA LEU A 171 25.36 -12.90 25.26
C LEU A 171 25.42 -13.40 26.70
N SER A 172 25.59 -12.49 27.66
CA SER A 172 25.90 -12.84 29.06
C SER A 172 24.68 -13.34 29.83
N ASP A 173 23.48 -13.00 29.37
CA ASP A 173 22.19 -13.44 29.92
C ASP A 173 21.53 -14.55 29.10
N ASN A 174 22.23 -15.08 28.10
CA ASN A 174 21.71 -16.13 27.23
C ASN A 174 21.88 -17.53 27.82
N ALA A 175 20.88 -18.39 27.59
CA ALA A 175 20.88 -19.81 27.93
C ALA A 175 20.26 -20.67 26.82
N GLY A 176 20.52 -21.98 26.82
CA GLY A 176 20.06 -22.90 25.77
C GLY A 176 20.95 -22.89 24.54
N GLU A 177 20.47 -23.51 23.46
CA GLU A 177 21.24 -23.71 22.23
C GLU A 177 20.33 -23.91 21.02
N PHE A 178 20.87 -23.58 19.84
CA PHE A 178 20.35 -24.04 18.56
C PHE A 178 21.11 -25.29 18.11
N LEU A 179 20.41 -26.22 17.47
CA LEU A 179 20.97 -27.43 16.89
C LEU A 179 20.88 -27.30 15.38
N ALA A 180 22.01 -27.03 14.72
CA ALA A 180 22.10 -26.83 13.29
C ALA A 180 22.60 -28.11 12.58
N THR A 181 21.97 -28.46 11.46
CA THR A 181 22.39 -29.52 10.55
C THR A 181 22.80 -28.88 9.23
N ILE A 182 24.01 -29.20 8.76
CA ILE A 182 24.58 -28.59 7.57
C ILE A 182 24.81 -29.68 6.51
N SER A 183 24.42 -29.37 5.27
CA SER A 183 24.66 -30.20 4.08
C SER A 183 25.14 -29.34 2.89
N GLN A 184 25.84 -29.96 1.95
CA GLN A 184 26.38 -29.34 0.73
C GLN A 184 25.78 -30.04 -0.49
N PRO A 185 24.51 -29.74 -0.85
CA PRO A 185 23.89 -30.34 -2.03
C PRO A 185 24.54 -29.83 -3.33
N ASP A 186 24.27 -30.49 -4.45
CA ASP A 186 24.72 -30.03 -5.78
C ASP A 186 24.08 -28.69 -6.22
N SER A 187 22.89 -28.39 -5.69
CA SER A 187 22.13 -27.18 -5.99
C SER A 187 21.36 -26.67 -4.77
N PRO A 188 21.08 -25.36 -4.66
CA PRO A 188 20.28 -24.82 -3.57
C PRO A 188 18.89 -25.46 -3.55
N GLN A 189 18.34 -25.63 -2.35
CA GLN A 189 17.01 -26.16 -2.13
C GLN A 189 15.98 -25.02 -2.12
N PRO A 190 14.79 -25.22 -2.71
CA PRO A 190 13.75 -24.20 -2.68
C PRO A 190 13.19 -23.99 -1.27
N VAL A 191 12.85 -22.74 -0.94
CA VAL A 191 12.16 -22.34 0.30
C VAL A 191 10.69 -22.80 0.25
N SER A 192 10.08 -22.74 -0.93
CA SER A 192 8.74 -23.23 -1.18
C SER A 192 8.55 -23.60 -2.65
N LEU A 193 7.46 -24.31 -2.93
CA LEU A 193 6.95 -24.52 -4.27
C LEU A 193 5.75 -23.61 -4.49
N GLN A 194 5.62 -23.07 -5.70
CA GLN A 194 4.56 -22.13 -6.05
C GLN A 194 3.93 -22.49 -7.40
N MET A 195 2.60 -22.35 -7.48
CA MET A 195 1.86 -22.59 -8.71
C MET A 195 1.70 -21.28 -9.48
N ASP A 196 2.38 -21.17 -10.62
CA ASP A 196 2.27 -19.97 -11.45
C ASP A 196 1.05 -20.05 -12.37
N VAL A 197 0.18 -19.05 -12.27
CA VAL A 197 -0.97 -18.89 -13.17
C VAL A 197 -0.64 -17.83 -14.20
N PRO A 198 -0.36 -18.23 -15.45
CA PRO A 198 0.02 -17.28 -16.49
C PRO A 198 -1.16 -16.38 -16.88
N ASP A 199 -0.86 -15.29 -17.57
CA ASP A 199 -1.83 -14.32 -18.07
C ASP A 199 -2.85 -14.90 -19.07
N ASN A 200 -2.53 -16.01 -19.74
CA ASN A 200 -3.47 -16.75 -20.58
C ASN A 200 -4.10 -17.96 -19.88
N GLY A 201 -3.89 -18.11 -18.57
CA GLY A 201 -4.43 -19.21 -17.77
C GLY A 201 -5.96 -19.19 -17.68
N PRO A 202 -6.58 -20.35 -17.37
CA PRO A 202 -8.03 -20.46 -17.34
C PRO A 202 -8.64 -19.64 -16.19
N ALA A 203 -9.80 -19.05 -16.45
CA ALA A 203 -10.56 -18.28 -15.48
C ALA A 203 -11.63 -19.15 -14.81
N GLY A 204 -11.85 -18.93 -13.50
CA GLY A 204 -12.93 -19.55 -12.75
C GLY A 204 -13.97 -18.53 -12.27
N ALA A 205 -14.76 -18.91 -11.27
CA ALA A 205 -15.81 -18.07 -10.69
C ALA A 205 -15.92 -18.27 -9.16
N PRO A 206 -16.46 -17.28 -8.43
CA PRO A 206 -16.75 -17.45 -7.01
C PRO A 206 -17.90 -18.43 -6.76
N VAL A 207 -17.99 -18.94 -5.52
CA VAL A 207 -19.14 -19.70 -5.02
C VAL A 207 -20.24 -18.74 -4.58
N THR A 208 -21.50 -19.18 -4.68
CA THR A 208 -22.65 -18.38 -4.28
C THR A 208 -22.85 -18.35 -2.75
N GLY A 209 -23.35 -17.23 -2.22
CA GLY A 209 -23.77 -17.13 -0.81
C GLY A 209 -22.61 -17.00 0.19
N ALA A 210 -21.40 -16.71 -0.28
CA ALA A 210 -20.25 -16.44 0.58
C ALA A 210 -20.21 -14.99 1.07
N GLN A 211 -19.54 -14.78 2.20
CA GLN A 211 -19.20 -13.46 2.71
C GLN A 211 -17.77 -13.10 2.36
N VAL A 212 -17.46 -11.80 2.36
CA VAL A 212 -16.11 -11.29 2.14
C VAL A 212 -15.61 -10.60 3.41
N VAL A 213 -14.45 -10.99 3.91
CA VAL A 213 -13.73 -10.31 4.98
C VAL A 213 -12.45 -9.73 4.41
N VAL A 214 -12.33 -8.41 4.45
CA VAL A 214 -11.18 -7.66 3.96
C VAL A 214 -10.33 -7.21 5.15
N PHE A 215 -9.11 -7.71 5.23
CA PHE A 215 -8.04 -7.13 6.05
C PHE A 215 -7.31 -6.10 5.21
N TYR A 216 -7.55 -4.84 5.50
CA TYR A 216 -6.92 -3.71 4.82
C TYR A 216 -5.77 -3.19 5.68
N ILE A 217 -4.53 -3.55 5.33
CA ILE A 217 -3.33 -3.02 5.99
C ILE A 217 -2.77 -1.87 5.16
N ASP A 218 -2.79 -0.68 5.74
CA ASP A 218 -2.36 0.56 5.08
C ASP A 218 -0.85 0.53 4.79
N GLY A 219 -0.46 0.85 3.56
CA GLY A 219 0.94 0.92 3.14
C GLY A 219 1.73 -0.40 3.07
N LEU A 220 1.12 -1.58 3.22
CA LEU A 220 1.81 -2.88 3.26
C LEU A 220 2.34 -3.32 1.90
N ARG A 221 3.66 -3.51 1.81
CA ARG A 221 4.30 -4.02 0.60
C ARG A 221 4.22 -5.54 0.48
N PRO A 222 3.91 -6.09 -0.71
CA PRO A 222 3.79 -7.53 -0.91
C PRO A 222 5.11 -8.28 -0.79
N ASP A 223 6.23 -7.64 -1.18
CA ASP A 223 7.55 -8.26 -1.13
C ASP A 223 8.08 -8.41 0.31
N VAL A 224 7.82 -7.42 1.17
CA VAL A 224 8.10 -7.51 2.62
C VAL A 224 7.30 -8.63 3.28
N VAL A 225 6.02 -8.79 2.94
CA VAL A 225 5.19 -9.91 3.43
C VAL A 225 5.80 -11.26 3.04
N ARG A 226 6.20 -11.42 1.79
CA ARG A 226 6.80 -12.68 1.31
C ARG A 226 8.11 -12.99 2.02
N GLU A 227 8.98 -12.00 2.20
CA GLU A 227 10.25 -12.18 2.92
C GLU A 227 10.02 -12.57 4.38
N MET A 228 9.19 -11.82 5.10
CA MET A 228 8.88 -12.12 6.50
C MET A 228 8.18 -13.48 6.69
N ALA A 229 7.33 -13.89 5.74
CA ALA A 229 6.71 -15.21 5.75
C ALA A 229 7.71 -16.35 5.48
N ALA A 230 8.68 -16.13 4.59
CA ALA A 230 9.77 -17.07 4.33
C ALA A 230 10.70 -17.20 5.55
N MET A 231 10.92 -16.11 6.29
CA MET A 231 11.65 -16.11 7.57
C MET A 231 10.88 -16.76 8.73
N GLY A 232 9.58 -17.03 8.58
CA GLY A 232 8.76 -17.69 9.59
C GLY A 232 8.01 -16.77 10.55
N HIS A 233 7.91 -15.46 10.26
CA HIS A 233 7.34 -14.48 11.19
C HIS A 233 5.89 -14.06 10.92
N LEU A 234 5.29 -14.53 9.82
CA LEU A 234 3.88 -14.26 9.48
C LEU A 234 3.08 -15.56 9.34
N PRO A 235 2.95 -16.38 10.41
CA PRO A 235 2.34 -17.70 10.32
C PRO A 235 0.87 -17.67 9.90
N HIS A 236 0.09 -16.66 10.31
CA HIS A 236 -1.33 -16.59 9.96
C HIS A 236 -1.54 -16.17 8.51
N ILE A 237 -0.81 -15.16 8.04
CA ILE A 237 -0.83 -14.71 6.65
C ILE A 237 -0.30 -15.82 5.73
N ARG A 238 0.80 -16.47 6.10
CA ARG A 238 1.37 -17.58 5.32
C ARG A 238 0.36 -18.71 5.17
N SER A 239 -0.16 -19.22 6.28
CA SER A 239 -1.13 -20.33 6.26
C SER A 239 -2.41 -19.98 5.50
N LEU A 240 -2.94 -18.77 5.71
CA LEU A 240 -4.23 -18.39 5.13
C LEU A 240 -4.13 -18.00 3.66
N PHE A 241 -3.11 -17.24 3.26
CA PHE A 241 -3.06 -16.59 1.95
C PHE A 241 -1.98 -17.14 1.02
N LEU A 242 -0.78 -17.43 1.52
CA LEU A 242 0.31 -17.93 0.68
C LEU A 242 0.12 -19.43 0.39
N ASP A 243 -0.08 -20.23 1.43
CA ASP A 243 -0.25 -21.68 1.32
C ASP A 243 -1.73 -22.03 1.02
N GLY A 244 -2.65 -21.41 1.75
CA GLY A 244 -4.09 -21.65 1.64
C GLY A 244 -4.82 -20.85 0.56
N GLY A 245 -4.12 -20.00 -0.18
CA GLY A 245 -4.71 -19.06 -1.14
C GLY A 245 -3.80 -18.72 -2.31
N CYS A 246 -4.02 -17.56 -2.90
CA CYS A 246 -3.22 -17.03 -3.99
C CYS A 246 -2.91 -15.54 -3.78
N TRP A 247 -1.93 -15.04 -4.52
CA TRP A 247 -1.58 -13.61 -4.52
C TRP A 247 -1.34 -13.11 -5.94
N VAL A 248 -1.68 -11.85 -6.17
CA VAL A 248 -1.42 -11.16 -7.43
C VAL A 248 -0.03 -10.57 -7.39
N GLU A 249 0.84 -10.97 -8.33
CA GLU A 249 2.24 -10.57 -8.32
C GLU A 249 2.42 -9.06 -8.46
N ASN A 250 1.66 -8.50 -9.39
CA ASN A 250 1.73 -7.10 -9.76
C ASN A 250 0.33 -6.48 -9.62
N ALA A 251 -0.05 -6.16 -8.38
CA ALA A 251 -1.25 -5.38 -8.10
C ALA A 251 -0.89 -3.90 -7.90
N PHE A 252 -1.32 -3.04 -8.83
CA PHE A 252 -0.94 -1.63 -8.83
C PHE A 252 -2.06 -0.71 -8.32
N THR A 253 -1.68 0.31 -7.57
CA THR A 253 -2.60 1.38 -7.13
C THR A 253 -2.77 2.48 -8.18
N ALA A 254 -3.59 3.49 -7.88
CA ALA A 254 -3.72 4.71 -8.68
C ALA A 254 -2.58 5.69 -8.40
N PHE A 255 -2.47 6.74 -9.23
CA PHE A 255 -1.52 7.83 -9.03
C PHE A 255 -2.24 9.12 -8.54
N PRO A 256 -1.70 9.83 -7.53
CA PRO A 256 -0.58 9.43 -6.66
C PRO A 256 -0.94 8.18 -5.84
N SER A 257 0.07 7.40 -5.50
CA SER A 257 -0.06 6.22 -4.63
C SER A 257 -0.24 6.65 -3.17
N ASP A 258 -1.30 7.41 -2.88
CA ASP A 258 -1.65 7.93 -1.54
C ASP A 258 -2.96 7.32 -1.03
N THR A 259 -3.19 7.38 0.28
CA THR A 259 -4.34 6.72 0.92
C THR A 259 -5.68 7.13 0.31
N ILE A 260 -5.93 8.42 0.08
CA ILE A 260 -7.27 8.91 -0.33
C ILE A 260 -7.57 8.63 -1.80
N THR A 261 -6.60 8.80 -2.69
CA THR A 261 -6.76 8.48 -4.12
C THR A 261 -6.94 6.98 -4.29
N SER A 262 -6.12 6.20 -3.59
CA SER A 262 -6.14 4.74 -3.62
C SER A 262 -7.43 4.17 -3.05
N ASN A 263 -7.94 4.70 -1.92
CA ASN A 263 -9.24 4.30 -1.38
C ASN A 263 -10.40 4.67 -2.31
N GLY A 264 -10.34 5.85 -2.94
CA GLY A 264 -11.27 6.23 -4.00
C GLY A 264 -11.31 5.19 -5.11
N THR A 265 -10.15 4.72 -5.55
CA THR A 265 -10.03 3.70 -6.59
C THR A 265 -10.49 2.31 -6.12
N MET A 266 -10.03 1.88 -4.95
CA MET A 266 -10.31 0.57 -4.37
C MET A 266 -11.81 0.35 -4.15
N TRP A 267 -12.51 1.35 -3.59
CA TRP A 267 -13.91 1.23 -3.21
C TRP A 267 -14.91 1.67 -4.27
N THR A 268 -14.47 2.26 -5.39
CA THR A 268 -15.36 2.57 -6.52
C THR A 268 -15.06 1.75 -7.76
N GLY A 269 -13.92 1.07 -7.82
CA GLY A 269 -13.42 0.43 -9.03
C GLY A 269 -13.16 1.40 -10.19
N CYS A 270 -13.06 2.71 -9.92
CA CYS A 270 -12.84 3.76 -10.92
C CYS A 270 -11.52 4.49 -10.67
N PHE A 271 -10.96 5.18 -11.66
CA PHE A 271 -9.81 6.06 -11.46
C PHE A 271 -10.20 7.49 -11.04
N SER A 272 -9.20 8.27 -10.63
CA SER A 272 -9.38 9.60 -10.05
C SER A 272 -9.92 10.66 -11.01
N ASP A 273 -9.83 10.46 -12.33
CA ASP A 273 -10.54 11.29 -13.33
C ASP A 273 -12.06 11.07 -13.33
N ARG A 274 -12.55 10.00 -12.70
CA ARG A 274 -13.96 9.65 -12.62
C ARG A 274 -14.53 9.84 -11.21
N HIS A 275 -13.83 9.37 -10.17
CA HIS A 275 -14.27 9.53 -8.78
C HIS A 275 -13.85 10.86 -8.13
N GLY A 276 -12.94 11.63 -8.75
CA GLY A 276 -12.64 13.02 -8.37
C GLY A 276 -11.88 13.23 -7.05
N LEU A 277 -11.40 12.16 -6.41
CA LEU A 277 -10.45 12.22 -5.29
C LEU A 277 -9.05 12.14 -5.89
N LYS A 278 -8.39 13.28 -6.08
CA LYS A 278 -7.07 13.38 -6.73
C LYS A 278 -5.93 13.67 -5.73
N GLY A 279 -6.15 13.31 -4.48
CA GLY A 279 -5.15 13.37 -3.41
C GLY A 279 -5.74 13.73 -2.07
N GLN A 280 -4.86 13.78 -1.06
CA GLN A 280 -5.24 13.91 0.35
C GLN A 280 -5.84 15.27 0.71
N VAL A 281 -5.39 16.34 0.03
CA VAL A 281 -5.91 17.70 0.15
C VAL A 281 -6.57 18.09 -1.17
N ARG A 282 -7.57 18.97 -1.08
CA ARG A 282 -8.11 19.69 -2.22
C ARG A 282 -8.02 21.19 -2.01
N PHE A 283 -7.84 21.93 -3.09
CA PHE A 283 -7.87 23.39 -3.08
C PHE A 283 -8.94 23.91 -4.03
N SER A 284 -9.83 24.76 -3.53
CA SER A 284 -10.82 25.44 -4.35
C SER A 284 -10.25 26.73 -4.92
N ARG A 285 -10.12 26.80 -6.25
CA ARG A 285 -9.82 28.03 -6.98
C ARG A 285 -10.90 29.10 -6.83
N ARG A 286 -12.10 28.73 -6.40
CA ARG A 286 -13.25 29.65 -6.29
C ARG A 286 -13.24 30.36 -4.95
N THR A 287 -13.02 29.60 -3.87
CA THR A 287 -13.03 30.15 -2.51
C THR A 287 -11.63 30.46 -1.98
N LEU A 288 -10.58 29.98 -2.66
CA LEU A 288 -9.17 30.10 -2.24
C LEU A 288 -8.88 29.45 -0.87
N HIS A 289 -9.67 28.42 -0.56
CA HIS A 289 -9.54 27.59 0.63
C HIS A 289 -9.18 26.15 0.26
N SER A 290 -8.38 25.53 1.12
CA SER A 290 -8.06 24.12 1.04
C SER A 290 -8.74 23.33 2.16
N GLU A 291 -8.98 22.05 1.90
CA GLU A 291 -9.61 21.12 2.81
C GLU A 291 -8.90 19.77 2.72
N SER A 292 -8.64 19.14 3.87
CA SER A 292 -8.07 17.80 3.93
C SER A 292 -9.17 16.73 4.05
N TYR A 293 -8.92 15.58 3.42
CA TYR A 293 -9.75 14.38 3.58
C TYR A 293 -9.32 13.49 4.76
N LEU A 294 -8.20 13.81 5.41
CA LEU A 294 -7.70 13.11 6.61
C LEU A 294 -8.02 13.86 7.92
N GLU A 295 -8.65 15.03 7.84
CA GLU A 295 -9.23 15.70 9.01
C GLU A 295 -10.36 14.85 9.65
N PRO A 296 -10.75 15.10 10.91
CA PRO A 296 -11.75 14.28 11.60
C PRO A 296 -13.10 14.11 10.87
N LEU A 297 -13.51 15.09 10.04
CA LEU A 297 -14.71 15.01 9.20
C LEU A 297 -14.40 14.67 7.72
N GLY A 298 -13.12 14.54 7.37
CA GLY A 298 -12.61 14.23 6.05
C GLY A 298 -13.12 12.90 5.48
N PRO A 299 -13.12 11.78 6.23
CA PRO A 299 -13.67 10.50 5.76
C PRO A 299 -15.15 10.59 5.36
N ASN A 300 -15.95 11.37 6.09
CA ASN A 300 -17.35 11.63 5.74
C ASN A 300 -17.47 12.53 4.50
N ARG A 301 -16.59 13.53 4.37
CA ARG A 301 -16.53 14.43 3.23
C ARG A 301 -16.22 13.68 1.92
N SER A 302 -15.28 12.74 1.94
CA SER A 302 -14.94 11.91 0.76
C SER A 302 -16.09 10.95 0.40
N ALA A 303 -16.68 10.26 1.38
CA ALA A 303 -17.82 9.36 1.13
C ALA A 303 -19.06 10.10 0.58
N ARG A 304 -19.39 11.27 1.14
CA ARG A 304 -20.48 12.14 0.66
C ARG A 304 -20.24 12.65 -0.76
N LEU A 305 -18.98 12.96 -1.10
CA LEU A 305 -18.62 13.38 -2.44
C LEU A 305 -18.86 12.28 -3.49
N LEU A 306 -18.60 11.02 -3.12
CA LEU A 306 -18.87 9.88 -4.01
C LEU A 306 -20.37 9.66 -4.19
N ALA A 307 -21.06 9.38 -3.09
CA ALA A 307 -22.49 9.09 -3.10
C ALA A 307 -23.13 9.44 -1.75
N PRO A 308 -23.83 10.60 -1.63
CA PRO A 308 -24.57 10.94 -0.43
C PRO A 308 -25.57 9.85 -0.03
N GLN A 309 -25.60 9.48 1.25
CA GLN A 309 -26.47 8.44 1.79
C GLN A 309 -27.42 8.98 2.86
N CYS A 310 -28.48 8.23 3.17
CA CYS A 310 -29.40 8.52 4.26
C CYS A 310 -29.91 9.98 4.25
N VAL A 311 -29.80 10.69 5.38
CA VAL A 311 -30.23 12.08 5.54
C VAL A 311 -29.50 13.01 4.58
N ASP A 312 -28.21 12.79 4.34
CA ASP A 312 -27.41 13.61 3.41
C ASP A 312 -27.96 13.55 1.98
N LYS A 313 -28.46 12.37 1.56
CA LYS A 313 -29.10 12.20 0.25
C LYS A 313 -30.37 13.04 0.13
N VAL A 314 -31.18 13.10 1.19
CA VAL A 314 -32.42 13.88 1.23
C VAL A 314 -32.11 15.37 1.20
N VAL A 315 -31.18 15.81 2.07
CA VAL A 315 -30.75 17.22 2.14
C VAL A 315 -30.15 17.66 0.79
N HIS A 316 -29.26 16.86 0.21
CA HIS A 316 -28.64 17.18 -1.08
C HIS A 316 -29.67 17.32 -2.20
N LYS A 317 -30.65 16.40 -2.29
CA LYS A 317 -31.73 16.47 -3.28
C LYS A 317 -32.62 17.70 -3.06
N ALA A 318 -32.96 18.02 -1.81
CA ALA A 318 -33.75 19.19 -1.49
C ALA A 318 -33.01 20.48 -1.88
N SER A 319 -31.74 20.62 -1.49
CA SER A 319 -30.91 21.78 -1.85
C SER A 319 -30.76 21.94 -3.36
N ALA A 320 -30.50 20.85 -4.08
CA ALA A 320 -30.42 20.87 -5.54
C ALA A 320 -31.72 21.38 -6.18
N LYS A 321 -32.87 20.88 -5.71
CA LYS A 321 -34.18 21.28 -6.20
C LYS A 321 -34.53 22.73 -5.83
N THR A 322 -34.13 23.20 -4.66
CA THR A 322 -34.28 24.61 -4.26
C THR A 322 -33.46 25.52 -5.17
N VAL A 323 -32.21 25.16 -5.48
CA VAL A 323 -31.39 25.89 -6.45
C VAL A 323 -32.06 25.90 -7.83
N GLY A 324 -32.62 24.77 -8.26
CA GLY A 324 -33.38 24.67 -9.51
C GLY A 324 -34.59 25.59 -9.56
N LEU A 325 -35.37 25.63 -8.48
CA LEU A 325 -36.54 26.52 -8.37
C LEU A 325 -36.15 28.00 -8.40
N LEU A 326 -35.01 28.38 -7.84
CA LEU A 326 -34.55 29.78 -7.77
C LEU A 326 -33.80 30.24 -9.02
N HIS A 327 -33.06 29.33 -9.67
CA HIS A 327 -32.05 29.69 -10.68
C HIS A 327 -32.12 28.86 -11.97
N GLY A 328 -33.12 27.99 -12.12
CA GLY A 328 -33.34 27.17 -13.32
C GLY A 328 -32.66 25.80 -13.30
N GLU A 329 -33.01 24.94 -14.26
CA GLU A 329 -32.54 23.55 -14.34
C GLU A 329 -31.02 23.42 -14.49
N ASP A 330 -30.40 24.29 -15.29
CA ASP A 330 -28.94 24.32 -15.47
C ASP A 330 -28.20 24.56 -14.15
N ALA A 331 -28.73 25.45 -13.30
CA ALA A 331 -28.16 25.75 -11.99
C ALA A 331 -28.32 24.57 -11.03
N GLU A 332 -29.44 23.85 -11.08
CA GLU A 332 -29.64 22.60 -10.34
C GLU A 332 -28.66 21.52 -10.79
N GLN A 333 -28.51 21.31 -12.09
CA GLN A 333 -27.56 20.32 -12.63
C GLN A 333 -26.13 20.66 -12.22
N ARG A 334 -25.73 21.92 -12.36
CA ARG A 334 -24.43 22.41 -11.90
C ARG A 334 -24.23 22.19 -10.40
N TYR A 335 -25.25 22.45 -9.57
CA TYR A 335 -25.18 22.19 -8.13
C TYR A 335 -24.94 20.72 -7.84
N ARG A 336 -25.69 19.81 -8.48
CA ARG A 336 -25.53 18.36 -8.29
C ARG A 336 -24.12 17.89 -8.66
N MET A 337 -23.65 18.26 -9.85
CA MET A 337 -22.34 17.83 -10.37
C MET A 337 -21.15 18.50 -9.67
N SER A 338 -21.36 19.66 -9.02
CA SER A 338 -20.30 20.30 -8.23
C SER A 338 -20.13 19.65 -6.85
N ASN A 339 -21.20 19.07 -6.29
CA ASN A 339 -21.21 18.55 -4.91
C ASN A 339 -21.14 17.03 -4.82
N CYS A 340 -21.43 16.30 -5.90
CA CYS A 340 -21.38 14.85 -5.97
C CYS A 340 -20.74 14.42 -7.30
N THR A 341 -20.03 13.29 -7.30
CA THR A 341 -19.35 12.73 -8.48
C THR A 341 -20.24 11.80 -9.30
N GLY A 342 -21.29 11.25 -8.66
CA GLY A 342 -22.19 10.27 -9.27
C GLY A 342 -21.55 8.89 -9.46
N VAL A 343 -20.38 8.64 -8.87
CA VAL A 343 -19.70 7.34 -8.93
C VAL A 343 -20.12 6.51 -7.72
N PRO A 344 -20.86 5.40 -7.90
CA PRO A 344 -21.29 4.55 -6.79
C PRO A 344 -20.08 3.79 -6.20
N PRO A 345 -19.78 3.95 -4.90
CA PRO A 345 -18.83 3.07 -4.22
C PRO A 345 -19.47 1.72 -3.86
N LEU A 346 -18.64 0.76 -3.43
CA LEU A 346 -19.01 -0.60 -3.03
C LEU A 346 -20.22 -0.63 -2.09
N PHE A 347 -20.21 0.20 -1.03
CA PHE A 347 -21.33 0.27 -0.10
C PHE A 347 -22.64 0.72 -0.74
N ALA A 348 -22.58 1.58 -1.76
CA ALA A 348 -23.77 2.02 -2.49
C ALA A 348 -24.32 0.89 -3.37
N HIS A 349 -23.46 0.11 -4.03
CA HIS A 349 -23.88 -1.08 -4.78
C HIS A 349 -24.54 -2.12 -3.86
N LEU A 350 -23.96 -2.40 -2.70
CA LEU A 350 -24.53 -3.33 -1.72
C LEU A 350 -25.90 -2.84 -1.22
N ARG A 351 -26.01 -1.57 -0.82
CA ARG A 351 -27.26 -0.97 -0.32
C ARG A 351 -28.37 -0.93 -1.36
N ASN A 352 -28.04 -0.62 -2.61
CA ASN A 352 -29.01 -0.62 -3.70
C ASN A 352 -29.59 -2.01 -3.98
N ASN A 353 -28.89 -3.08 -3.56
CA ASN A 353 -29.31 -4.46 -3.72
C ASN A 353 -29.75 -5.12 -2.38
N GLY A 354 -30.10 -4.31 -1.36
CA GLY A 354 -30.65 -4.81 -0.09
C GLY A 354 -29.62 -5.33 0.92
N GLY A 355 -28.32 -5.23 0.61
CA GLY A 355 -27.21 -5.53 1.53
C GLY A 355 -26.64 -4.27 2.20
N ASP A 356 -25.57 -4.45 2.97
CA ASP A 356 -24.69 -3.36 3.39
C ASP A 356 -23.33 -3.94 3.77
N TRP A 357 -22.29 -3.12 3.82
CA TRP A 357 -21.01 -3.52 4.41
C TRP A 357 -21.01 -3.37 5.95
N ALA A 358 -20.06 -4.02 6.62
CA ALA A 358 -19.78 -3.86 8.05
C ALA A 358 -18.35 -3.33 8.22
N THR A 359 -18.19 -2.17 8.85
CA THR A 359 -16.87 -1.53 8.96
C THR A 359 -16.66 -0.97 10.37
N GLY A 360 -15.40 -0.93 10.79
CA GLY A 360 -14.94 -0.11 11.91
C GLY A 360 -14.68 1.33 11.48
N ALA A 361 -13.67 1.96 12.05
CA ALA A 361 -13.12 3.20 11.51
C ALA A 361 -12.44 2.92 10.15
N LEU A 362 -12.65 3.80 9.17
CA LEU A 362 -12.03 3.74 7.85
C LEU A 362 -11.57 5.14 7.41
N PRO A 363 -10.57 5.23 6.52
CA PRO A 363 -10.16 6.50 5.91
C PRO A 363 -11.26 7.08 4.99
N MET A 364 -12.20 6.24 4.56
CA MET A 364 -13.41 6.65 3.85
C MET A 364 -14.64 5.93 4.42
N MET A 365 -15.55 6.69 5.06
CA MET A 365 -16.78 6.12 5.66
C MET A 365 -17.95 7.10 5.59
N THR A 366 -19.16 6.56 5.46
CA THR A 366 -20.39 7.37 5.31
C THR A 366 -20.88 7.98 6.62
N GLU A 367 -20.48 7.40 7.76
CA GLU A 367 -20.93 7.78 9.09
C GLU A 367 -19.70 7.97 9.99
N MET A 368 -19.82 8.71 11.10
CA MET A 368 -18.75 8.76 12.08
C MET A 368 -18.55 7.38 12.74
N PRO A 369 -17.33 7.06 13.21
CA PRO A 369 -17.09 5.82 13.95
C PRO A 369 -18.13 5.65 15.07
N PRO A 370 -18.76 4.47 15.21
CA PRO A 370 -19.76 4.24 16.24
C PRO A 370 -19.20 4.48 17.65
N VAL A 371 -20.01 4.93 18.60
CA VAL A 371 -19.58 5.12 20.01
C VAL A 371 -18.95 3.84 20.61
N LEU A 372 -19.44 2.67 20.18
CA LEU A 372 -18.89 1.37 20.58
C LEU A 372 -17.46 1.13 20.05
N TRP A 373 -17.10 1.73 18.91
CA TRP A 373 -15.73 1.72 18.42
C TRP A 373 -14.81 2.52 19.35
N SER A 374 -15.22 3.73 19.78
CA SER A 374 -14.45 4.52 20.74
C SER A 374 -14.23 3.79 22.06
N ARG A 375 -15.19 2.95 22.49
CA ARG A 375 -15.02 2.08 23.68
C ARG A 375 -13.95 1.00 23.46
N SER A 376 -13.82 0.47 22.25
CA SER A 376 -12.76 -0.48 21.90
C SER A 376 -11.40 0.22 21.96
N LEU A 377 -11.28 1.44 21.44
CA LEU A 377 -10.04 2.23 21.54
C LEU A 377 -9.63 2.51 23.00
N VAL A 378 -10.57 2.95 23.83
CA VAL A 378 -10.28 3.23 25.26
C VAL A 378 -9.92 1.96 26.04
N ARG A 379 -10.35 0.78 25.58
CA ARG A 379 -10.00 -0.50 26.21
C ARG A 379 -8.56 -0.92 25.94
N GLU A 380 -8.13 -0.79 24.69
CA GLU A 380 -6.79 -1.24 24.26
C GLU A 380 -5.70 -0.23 24.61
N MET A 381 -6.06 1.06 24.72
CA MET A 381 -5.11 2.13 25.03
C MET A 381 -4.85 2.25 26.56
N PRO A 382 -3.59 2.35 27.01
CA PRO A 382 -3.25 2.64 28.39
C PRO A 382 -3.81 3.98 28.91
N TYR A 383 -4.11 4.05 30.21
CA TYR A 383 -4.57 5.28 30.86
C TYR A 383 -3.55 6.42 30.70
N PHE A 384 -4.03 7.65 30.41
CA PHE A 384 -3.23 8.87 30.19
C PHE A 384 -2.35 8.92 28.93
N HIS A 385 -2.42 7.93 28.03
CA HIS A 385 -1.68 7.89 26.75
C HIS A 385 -2.50 8.34 25.52
N MET A 386 -3.49 9.24 25.69
CA MET A 386 -4.37 9.67 24.58
C MET A 386 -3.64 10.28 23.38
N HIS A 387 -2.48 10.91 23.59
CA HIS A 387 -1.65 11.47 22.53
C HIS A 387 -1.00 10.38 21.63
N GLU A 388 -1.01 9.13 22.08
CA GLU A 388 -0.48 7.97 21.36
C GLU A 388 -1.58 7.03 20.85
N ALA A 389 -2.85 7.48 20.86
CA ALA A 389 -4.00 6.67 20.45
C ALA A 389 -3.85 6.07 19.03
N TRP A 390 -3.06 6.71 18.17
CA TRP A 390 -2.77 6.21 16.82
C TRP A 390 -2.04 4.85 16.80
N LYS A 391 -1.36 4.46 17.89
CA LYS A 391 -0.63 3.18 18.05
C LYS A 391 -1.51 2.01 18.53
N TYR A 392 -2.82 2.25 18.66
CA TYR A 392 -3.78 1.27 19.17
C TYR A 392 -5.01 1.17 18.26
N ILE A 393 -4.92 1.71 17.04
CA ILE A 393 -6.05 1.70 16.11
C ILE A 393 -6.22 0.29 15.53
N ASP A 394 -5.13 -0.43 15.28
CA ASP A 394 -5.16 -1.80 14.78
C ASP A 394 -5.85 -2.73 15.79
N ASP A 395 -5.45 -2.66 17.06
CA ASP A 395 -6.09 -3.40 18.15
C ASP A 395 -7.56 -2.99 18.33
N ALA A 396 -7.86 -1.69 18.31
CA ALA A 396 -9.23 -1.20 18.47
C ALA A 396 -10.16 -1.66 17.34
N ASN A 397 -9.71 -1.59 16.08
CA ASN A 397 -10.47 -2.06 14.93
C ASN A 397 -10.65 -3.57 14.97
N THR A 398 -9.63 -4.33 15.38
CA THR A 398 -9.70 -5.78 15.52
C THR A 398 -10.68 -6.18 16.63
N HIS A 399 -10.56 -5.59 17.82
CA HIS A 399 -11.50 -5.81 18.92
C HIS A 399 -12.92 -5.47 18.48
N TYR A 400 -13.13 -4.29 17.88
CA TYR A 400 -14.45 -3.90 17.39
C TYR A 400 -15.01 -4.89 16.36
N ALA A 401 -14.17 -5.40 15.46
CA ALA A 401 -14.59 -6.39 14.47
C ALA A 401 -15.07 -7.69 15.12
N GLN A 402 -14.29 -8.25 16.04
CA GLN A 402 -14.61 -9.51 16.72
C GLN A 402 -15.93 -9.45 17.49
N TRP A 403 -16.17 -8.34 18.20
CA TRP A 403 -17.33 -8.21 19.10
C TRP A 403 -18.57 -7.60 18.46
N HIS A 404 -18.42 -6.86 17.35
CA HIS A 404 -19.51 -6.06 16.81
C HIS A 404 -19.74 -6.17 15.31
N LEU A 405 -18.80 -6.71 14.52
CA LEU A 405 -18.95 -6.80 13.06
C LEU A 405 -19.13 -8.23 12.57
N ILE A 406 -18.28 -9.16 13.00
CA ILE A 406 -18.22 -10.53 12.44
C ILE A 406 -19.55 -11.29 12.60
N ASP A 407 -20.22 -11.13 13.74
CA ASP A 407 -21.50 -11.79 14.03
C ASP A 407 -22.71 -11.12 13.35
N ARG A 408 -22.53 -9.97 12.67
CA ARG A 408 -23.61 -9.33 11.89
C ARG A 408 -23.87 -10.01 10.55
N GLU A 409 -22.94 -10.86 10.10
CA GLU A 409 -23.07 -11.65 8.87
C GLU A 409 -23.38 -10.80 7.62
N LYS A 410 -22.82 -9.59 7.56
CA LYS A 410 -22.94 -8.72 6.38
C LYS A 410 -22.17 -9.31 5.18
N PRO A 411 -22.63 -9.08 3.92
CA PRO A 411 -21.95 -9.56 2.72
C PRO A 411 -20.47 -9.19 2.65
N VAL A 412 -20.10 -8.01 3.15
CA VAL A 412 -18.71 -7.54 3.19
C VAL A 412 -18.41 -6.99 4.58
N THR A 413 -17.30 -7.41 5.18
CA THR A 413 -16.72 -6.84 6.40
C THR A 413 -15.33 -6.30 6.10
N ILE A 414 -15.03 -5.05 6.46
CA ILE A 414 -13.71 -4.43 6.26
C ILE A 414 -13.10 -4.08 7.62
N ILE A 415 -11.88 -4.56 7.83
CA ILE A 415 -11.08 -4.32 9.03
C ILE A 415 -9.80 -3.59 8.58
N TRP A 416 -9.69 -2.31 8.92
CA TRP A 416 -8.55 -1.47 8.55
C TRP A 416 -7.51 -1.43 9.67
N LEU A 417 -6.25 -1.59 9.29
CA LEU A 417 -5.08 -1.65 10.15
C LEU A 417 -4.06 -0.59 9.67
N PRO A 418 -4.17 0.68 10.11
CA PRO A 418 -3.33 1.79 9.64
C PRO A 418 -1.90 1.84 10.17
N GLU A 419 -1.56 1.06 11.19
CA GLU A 419 -0.32 1.31 11.92
C GLU A 419 0.92 1.02 11.09
N THR A 420 0.85 0.08 10.13
CA THR A 420 1.98 -0.23 9.23
C THR A 420 2.44 1.01 8.45
N ASP A 421 1.53 1.76 7.82
CA ASP A 421 1.85 3.02 7.15
C ASP A 421 2.34 4.09 8.15
N SER A 422 1.61 4.28 9.24
CA SER A 422 1.93 5.30 10.26
C SER A 422 3.31 5.12 10.89
N VAL A 423 3.70 3.88 11.18
CA VAL A 423 5.02 3.54 11.72
C VAL A 423 6.09 3.69 10.64
N SER A 424 5.79 3.33 9.38
CA SER A 424 6.73 3.45 8.27
C SER A 424 7.16 4.88 7.99
N HIS A 425 6.24 5.85 8.08
CA HIS A 425 6.56 7.28 7.96
C HIS A 425 7.42 7.79 9.12
N LYS A 426 7.22 7.27 10.35
CA LYS A 426 7.80 7.84 11.58
C LYS A 426 9.08 7.17 12.05
N LYS A 427 9.35 5.93 11.63
CA LYS A 427 10.43 5.10 12.18
C LYS A 427 11.52 4.82 11.15
N SER A 428 12.74 4.66 11.63
CA SER A 428 13.91 4.45 10.79
C SER A 428 13.69 3.29 9.82
N ARG A 429 14.03 3.52 8.54
CA ARG A 429 13.98 2.55 7.45
C ARG A 429 12.58 1.99 7.11
N GLY A 430 11.52 2.48 7.74
CA GLY A 430 10.16 1.99 7.55
C GLY A 430 10.06 0.47 7.65
N GLN A 431 9.54 -0.17 6.59
CA GLN A 431 9.37 -1.64 6.51
C GLN A 431 10.68 -2.46 6.46
N PHE A 432 11.82 -1.79 6.33
CA PHE A 432 13.16 -2.39 6.44
C PHE A 432 13.79 -2.19 7.82
N GLY A 433 13.01 -1.77 8.81
CA GLY A 433 13.41 -1.61 10.20
C GLY A 433 12.25 -1.90 11.16
N LEU A 434 11.95 -0.94 12.04
CA LEU A 434 10.99 -1.13 13.15
C LEU A 434 9.57 -1.53 12.73
N THR A 435 9.11 -1.17 11.51
CA THR A 435 7.76 -1.53 11.07
C THR A 435 7.55 -3.04 10.96
N ARG A 436 8.60 -3.87 10.84
CA ARG A 436 8.45 -5.34 10.83
C ARG A 436 7.80 -5.89 12.10
N ARG A 437 8.03 -5.23 13.25
CA ARG A 437 7.31 -5.55 14.49
C ARG A 437 5.82 -5.30 14.35
N THR A 438 5.42 -4.17 13.78
CA THR A 438 4.01 -3.82 13.53
C THR A 438 3.35 -4.78 12.55
N ILE A 439 4.05 -5.19 11.48
CA ILE A 439 3.53 -6.18 10.52
C ILE A 439 3.33 -7.55 11.22
N ALA A 440 4.27 -7.97 12.07
CA ALA A 440 4.11 -9.20 12.86
C ALA A 440 2.95 -9.11 13.88
N GLN A 441 2.69 -7.93 14.45
CA GLN A 441 1.51 -7.71 15.30
C GLN A 441 0.22 -7.79 14.50
N ALA A 442 0.16 -7.20 13.30
CA ALA A 442 -0.99 -7.29 12.41
C ALA A 442 -1.31 -8.75 12.03
N ASP A 443 -0.30 -9.60 11.81
CA ASP A 443 -0.48 -11.05 11.60
C ASP A 443 -1.21 -11.72 12.77
N GLN A 444 -0.85 -11.39 14.02
CA GLN A 444 -1.53 -11.90 15.21
C GLN A 444 -2.99 -11.45 15.29
N LEU A 445 -3.27 -10.20 14.93
CA LEU A 445 -4.63 -9.66 14.91
C LEU A 445 -5.51 -10.34 13.84
N ILE A 446 -4.96 -10.57 12.64
CA ILE A 446 -5.60 -11.38 11.59
C ILE A 446 -5.91 -12.78 12.14
N GLY A 447 -4.93 -13.41 12.78
CA GLY A 447 -5.07 -14.73 13.40
C GLY A 447 -6.25 -14.83 14.38
N ARG A 448 -6.47 -13.80 15.22
CA ARG A 448 -7.59 -13.75 16.18
C ARG A 448 -8.95 -13.74 15.48
N VAL A 449 -9.13 -12.92 14.44
CA VAL A 449 -10.40 -12.84 13.69
C VAL A 449 -10.66 -14.13 12.92
N VAL A 450 -9.65 -14.68 12.25
CA VAL A 450 -9.76 -15.92 11.48
C VAL A 450 -10.07 -17.09 12.41
N LYS A 451 -9.47 -17.13 13.61
CA LYS A 451 -9.78 -18.14 14.63
C LYS A 451 -11.25 -18.09 15.04
N GLN A 452 -11.83 -16.91 15.27
CA GLN A 452 -13.26 -16.79 15.60
C GLN A 452 -14.15 -17.38 14.50
N LEU A 453 -13.87 -17.05 13.23
CA LEU A 453 -14.62 -17.61 12.09
C LEU A 453 -14.43 -19.13 11.95
N ARG A 454 -13.23 -19.64 12.26
CA ARG A 454 -12.94 -21.08 12.32
C ARG A 454 -13.76 -21.78 13.39
N ASP A 455 -13.76 -21.24 14.61
CA ASP A 455 -14.52 -21.79 15.75
C ASP A 455 -16.03 -21.78 15.48
N GLN A 456 -16.51 -20.85 14.64
CA GLN A 456 -17.89 -20.76 14.16
C GLN A 456 -18.20 -21.62 12.91
N ASN A 457 -17.24 -22.39 12.38
CA ASN A 457 -17.36 -23.18 11.14
C ASN A 457 -17.77 -22.34 9.91
N ARG A 458 -17.20 -21.14 9.76
CA ARG A 458 -17.55 -20.18 8.70
C ARG A 458 -16.52 -20.09 7.57
N LEU A 459 -15.35 -20.71 7.71
CA LEU A 459 -14.26 -20.59 6.71
C LEU A 459 -14.68 -21.07 5.32
N CYS A 460 -15.48 -22.14 5.22
CA CYS A 460 -15.92 -22.70 3.92
C CYS A 460 -16.85 -21.79 3.11
N ARG A 461 -17.39 -20.73 3.72
CA ARG A 461 -18.29 -19.74 3.09
C ARG A 461 -17.78 -18.31 3.28
N THR A 462 -16.48 -18.14 3.52
CA THR A 462 -15.87 -16.82 3.70
C THR A 462 -14.68 -16.68 2.76
N TYR A 463 -14.70 -15.64 1.95
CA TYR A 463 -13.54 -15.11 1.24
C TYR A 463 -12.75 -14.19 2.16
N PHE A 464 -11.45 -14.38 2.23
CA PHE A 464 -10.52 -13.48 2.90
C PHE A 464 -9.69 -12.75 1.86
N LEU A 465 -9.61 -11.43 2.01
CA LEU A 465 -8.78 -10.57 1.18
C LEU A 465 -7.81 -9.82 2.11
N LEU A 466 -6.51 -9.97 1.90
CA LEU A 466 -5.49 -9.12 2.49
C LEU A 466 -5.06 -8.11 1.43
N VAL A 467 -5.42 -6.85 1.64
CA VAL A 467 -5.19 -5.77 0.68
C VAL A 467 -4.45 -4.61 1.31
N SER A 468 -3.69 -3.89 0.48
CA SER A 468 -3.17 -2.58 0.79
C SER A 468 -3.60 -1.57 -0.25
N ASP A 469 -3.51 -0.30 0.08
CA ASP A 469 -3.81 0.84 -0.77
C ASP A 469 -2.59 1.33 -1.57
N HIS A 470 -1.38 1.20 -1.02
CA HIS A 470 -0.14 1.52 -1.70
C HIS A 470 1.07 0.81 -1.07
N GLY A 471 2.23 0.92 -1.72
CA GLY A 471 3.52 0.57 -1.15
C GLY A 471 4.26 1.79 -0.60
N HIS A 472 5.56 1.62 -0.32
CA HIS A 472 6.44 2.63 0.28
C HIS A 472 7.81 2.65 -0.41
N HIS A 473 8.33 3.85 -0.64
CA HIS A 473 9.65 4.12 -1.21
C HIS A 473 10.67 4.52 -0.14
N GLY A 474 11.92 4.11 -0.32
CA GLY A 474 13.04 4.40 0.60
C GLY A 474 13.32 3.29 1.64
N GLY A 475 14.29 3.52 2.52
CA GLY A 475 14.57 2.68 3.70
C GLY A 475 15.31 1.37 3.42
N ARG A 476 15.29 0.87 2.18
CA ARG A 476 16.01 -0.35 1.76
C ARG A 476 17.53 -0.15 1.77
N ASN A 477 18.01 0.82 0.99
CA ASN A 477 19.44 1.07 0.75
C ASN A 477 19.88 2.50 1.06
N THR A 478 18.94 3.43 1.20
CA THR A 478 19.18 4.84 1.50
C THR A 478 18.01 5.41 2.29
N HIS A 479 18.26 6.44 3.09
CA HIS A 479 17.18 7.28 3.63
C HIS A 479 16.70 8.27 2.58
N LEU A 480 15.47 8.76 2.75
CA LEU A 480 14.90 9.79 1.91
C LEU A 480 15.40 11.16 2.31
N SER A 481 15.72 11.98 1.32
CA SER A 481 16.02 13.41 1.47
C SER A 481 14.76 14.22 1.20
N HIS A 482 14.47 15.22 2.05
CA HIS A 482 13.34 16.10 1.81
C HIS A 482 13.75 17.25 0.87
N PHE A 483 12.82 17.69 0.03
CA PHE A 483 12.90 18.93 -0.71
C PHE A 483 11.66 19.78 -0.46
N ASP A 484 11.85 20.94 0.13
CA ASP A 484 10.75 21.87 0.41
C ASP A 484 10.42 22.69 -0.84
N LEU A 485 9.60 22.10 -1.72
CA LEU A 485 9.17 22.73 -2.96
C LEU A 485 8.50 24.09 -2.71
N ALA A 486 7.75 24.22 -1.62
CA ALA A 486 7.07 25.46 -1.27
C ALA A 486 8.08 26.56 -0.96
N ASN A 487 9.00 26.32 -0.04
CA ASN A 487 9.81 27.39 0.49
C ASN A 487 11.14 27.57 -0.24
N GLN A 488 11.76 26.49 -0.75
CA GLN A 488 13.03 26.56 -1.46
C GLN A 488 12.86 26.96 -2.93
N PHE A 489 11.81 26.51 -3.62
CA PHE A 489 11.59 26.88 -5.03
C PHE A 489 10.71 28.11 -5.19
N PHE A 490 9.53 28.16 -4.57
CA PHE A 490 8.59 29.26 -4.82
C PHE A 490 8.85 30.49 -3.94
N PHE A 491 9.05 30.31 -2.63
CA PHE A 491 9.17 31.44 -1.70
C PHE A 491 10.56 32.07 -1.65
N HIS A 492 11.64 31.27 -1.72
CA HIS A 492 13.01 31.76 -1.63
C HIS A 492 13.26 32.92 -2.62
N PRO A 493 13.99 33.98 -2.23
CA PRO A 493 14.27 35.10 -3.11
C PRO A 493 14.91 34.66 -4.43
N ARG A 494 14.54 35.37 -5.49
CA ARG A 494 15.10 35.18 -6.83
C ARG A 494 16.48 35.77 -6.96
N GLU A 495 17.35 35.04 -7.64
CA GLU A 495 18.61 35.56 -8.13
C GLU A 495 18.44 35.95 -9.61
N LEU A 496 18.71 37.21 -9.92
CA LEU A 496 18.53 37.77 -11.25
C LEU A 496 19.88 38.17 -11.85
N SER A 497 20.05 37.87 -13.13
CA SER A 497 21.08 38.44 -13.99
C SER A 497 20.88 39.96 -14.17
N ARG A 498 21.89 40.64 -14.72
CA ARG A 498 21.83 42.10 -14.98
C ARG A 498 20.71 42.50 -15.95
N ASP A 499 20.32 41.61 -16.87
CA ASP A 499 19.22 41.77 -17.81
C ASP A 499 17.86 41.31 -17.24
N GLY A 500 17.79 40.98 -15.95
CA GLY A 500 16.56 40.64 -15.25
C GLY A 500 16.07 39.21 -15.46
N ARG A 501 16.85 38.36 -16.14
CA ARG A 501 16.53 36.92 -16.25
C ARG A 501 16.83 36.21 -14.94
N TRP A 502 15.96 35.29 -14.55
CA TRP A 502 16.17 34.40 -13.43
C TRP A 502 17.34 33.44 -13.71
N ILE A 503 18.28 33.35 -12.77
CA ILE A 503 19.49 32.53 -12.88
C ILE A 503 19.70 31.57 -11.69
N GLY A 504 18.87 31.65 -10.66
CA GLY A 504 19.05 30.87 -9.43
C GLY A 504 18.18 31.35 -8.28
N GLY A 505 18.37 30.77 -7.09
CA GLY A 505 17.50 30.98 -5.95
C GLY A 505 16.08 30.42 -6.18
N GLY A 506 15.08 31.04 -5.56
CA GLY A 506 13.66 30.71 -5.78
C GLY A 506 12.97 31.69 -6.72
N LEU A 507 11.64 31.67 -6.75
CA LEU A 507 10.84 32.57 -7.58
C LEU A 507 10.42 33.86 -6.85
N GLY A 508 10.61 33.94 -5.53
CA GLY A 508 10.23 35.08 -4.70
C GLY A 508 8.72 35.36 -4.68
N LEU A 509 7.90 34.30 -4.59
CA LEU A 509 6.43 34.37 -4.60
C LEU A 509 5.87 34.05 -3.22
N SER A 510 4.75 34.65 -2.83
CA SER A 510 3.95 34.16 -1.72
C SER A 510 3.47 32.73 -2.00
N VAL A 511 3.51 31.88 -0.98
CA VAL A 511 3.13 30.47 -1.05
C VAL A 511 2.14 30.13 0.07
N ARG A 512 1.14 29.33 -0.27
CA ARG A 512 0.21 28.72 0.67
C ARG A 512 0.22 27.22 0.50
N GLN A 513 0.25 26.50 1.61
CA GLN A 513 -0.12 25.08 1.64
C GLN A 513 -1.31 24.92 2.57
N HIS A 514 -1.77 23.69 2.78
CA HIS A 514 -2.79 23.45 3.79
C HIS A 514 -2.25 23.82 5.18
N ARG A 515 -2.87 24.82 5.83
CA ARG A 515 -2.53 25.35 7.18
C ARG A 515 -1.24 26.17 7.30
N THR A 516 -0.43 26.29 6.27
CA THR A 516 0.77 27.15 6.27
C THR A 516 0.67 28.26 5.22
N TRP A 517 1.30 29.40 5.52
CA TRP A 517 1.36 30.54 4.60
C TRP A 517 2.68 31.28 4.80
N ASN A 518 3.46 31.37 3.72
CA ASN A 518 4.56 32.29 3.58
C ASN A 518 4.22 33.43 2.63
N LYS A 519 4.19 34.66 3.15
CA LYS A 519 3.77 35.85 2.40
C LYS A 519 4.98 36.73 2.08
N HIS A 520 5.18 37.03 0.80
CA HIS A 520 6.17 38.01 0.37
C HIS A 520 5.70 39.43 0.73
N PRO A 521 6.57 40.33 1.23
CA PRO A 521 6.19 41.66 1.70
C PRO A 521 5.44 42.50 0.65
N ASP A 522 5.78 42.34 -0.63
CA ASP A 522 5.22 43.10 -1.74
C ASP A 522 3.80 42.66 -2.16
N ASP A 523 3.30 41.53 -1.64
CA ASP A 523 2.00 40.98 -2.03
C ASP A 523 0.86 41.48 -1.14
N THR A 524 -0.33 41.69 -1.71
CA THR A 524 -1.52 42.15 -0.97
C THR A 524 -2.25 41.01 -0.25
N GLY A 525 -1.96 39.76 -0.61
CA GLY A 525 -2.48 38.54 0.01
C GLY A 525 -3.44 37.74 -0.88
N ARG A 526 -3.67 38.20 -2.12
CA ARG A 526 -4.40 37.45 -3.17
C ARG A 526 -3.47 36.82 -4.20
N GLU A 527 -2.22 37.26 -4.22
CA GLU A 527 -1.11 36.77 -4.98
C GLU A 527 -0.44 35.68 -4.16
N PHE A 528 -0.57 34.43 -4.61
CA PHE A 528 0.15 33.31 -4.04
C PHE A 528 0.12 32.14 -5.02
N VAL A 529 1.06 31.22 -4.84
CA VAL A 529 1.00 29.86 -5.39
C VAL A 529 0.48 28.94 -4.30
N PHE A 530 -0.46 28.06 -4.64
CA PHE A 530 -0.89 27.00 -3.71
C PHE A 530 -0.24 25.68 -4.07
N ILE A 531 0.29 24.99 -3.07
CA ILE A 531 1.01 23.72 -3.24
C ILE A 531 0.39 22.67 -2.34
N ASP A 532 0.10 21.52 -2.92
CA ASP A 532 -0.42 20.34 -2.26
C ASP A 532 0.55 19.17 -2.50
N GLY A 533 1.39 18.89 -1.53
CA GLY A 533 2.50 17.93 -1.61
C GLY A 533 3.33 18.00 -0.34
N ASP A 534 2.65 17.84 0.80
CA ASP A 534 3.30 17.83 2.11
C ASP A 534 3.54 16.37 2.52
N SER A 535 4.83 16.03 2.68
CA SER A 535 5.33 14.70 3.08
C SER A 535 5.00 13.56 2.11
N ASP A 536 5.03 13.82 0.80
CA ASP A 536 4.63 12.85 -0.23
C ASP A 536 5.58 12.83 -1.44
N GLY A 537 5.54 11.75 -2.22
CA GLY A 537 6.34 11.59 -3.45
C GLY A 537 5.86 12.41 -4.64
N ALA A 538 4.72 13.10 -4.53
CA ALA A 538 4.16 13.95 -5.57
C ALA A 538 3.61 15.27 -5.00
N ALA A 539 3.67 16.34 -5.79
CA ALA A 539 3.10 17.63 -5.43
C ALA A 539 2.27 18.22 -6.59
N ARG A 540 1.14 18.82 -6.25
CA ARG A 540 0.18 19.48 -7.13
C ARG A 540 0.30 20.99 -6.93
N ILE A 541 0.52 21.72 -8.03
CA ILE A 541 0.80 23.16 -8.02
C ILE A 541 -0.37 23.91 -8.65
N PHE A 542 -0.82 24.97 -7.97
CA PHE A 542 -1.93 25.82 -8.40
C PHE A 542 -1.47 27.27 -8.46
N LEU A 543 -1.67 27.89 -9.61
CA LEU A 543 -1.26 29.25 -9.94
C LEU A 543 -2.50 30.09 -10.32
N PRO A 544 -2.45 31.41 -10.08
CA PRO A 544 -3.32 32.36 -10.75
C PRO A 544 -3.19 32.21 -12.28
N ARG A 545 -4.30 32.36 -13.01
CA ARG A 545 -4.35 32.16 -14.47
C ARG A 545 -3.64 33.31 -15.19
N GLY A 546 -2.89 33.00 -16.24
CA GLY A 546 -2.19 33.96 -17.10
C GLY A 546 -0.91 34.54 -16.51
N CYS A 547 -0.97 35.13 -15.31
CA CYS A 547 0.20 35.66 -14.61
C CYS A 547 -0.03 35.73 -13.10
N TYR A 548 1.06 35.83 -12.33
CA TYR A 548 1.03 35.81 -10.86
C TYR A 548 0.14 36.91 -10.26
N HIS A 549 0.20 38.14 -10.79
CA HIS A 549 -0.60 39.28 -10.34
C HIS A 549 -1.96 39.40 -11.05
N SER A 550 -2.46 38.36 -11.75
CA SER A 550 -3.76 38.45 -12.43
C SER A 550 -4.95 38.49 -11.46
N HIS A 551 -4.76 37.95 -10.24
CA HIS A 551 -5.80 37.64 -9.26
C HIS A 551 -6.94 36.76 -9.79
N ASN A 552 -6.80 36.19 -11.00
CA ASN A 552 -7.84 35.46 -11.67
C ASN A 552 -7.60 33.97 -11.53
N TRP A 553 -8.36 33.31 -10.66
CA TRP A 553 -8.24 31.88 -10.43
C TRP A 553 -9.22 31.03 -11.26
N GLN A 554 -10.16 31.68 -11.96
CA GLN A 554 -11.29 31.04 -12.65
C GLN A 554 -11.24 31.16 -14.18
N ALA A 555 -10.29 31.91 -14.73
CA ALA A 555 -10.09 31.99 -16.18
C ALA A 555 -9.82 30.61 -16.81
N PRO A 556 -10.13 30.43 -18.10
CA PRO A 556 -9.86 29.19 -18.82
C PRO A 556 -8.40 28.74 -18.68
N TYR A 557 -8.20 27.43 -18.60
CA TYR A 557 -6.88 26.82 -18.59
C TYR A 557 -6.18 27.03 -19.94
N ARG A 558 -4.92 27.46 -19.91
CA ARG A 558 -4.07 27.65 -21.09
C ARG A 558 -2.68 27.09 -20.78
N ALA A 559 -2.33 25.96 -21.39
CA ALA A 559 -1.08 25.26 -21.12
C ALA A 559 0.16 26.10 -21.46
N ALA A 560 0.09 26.88 -22.55
CA ALA A 560 1.20 27.73 -22.99
C ALA A 560 1.62 28.78 -21.95
N ASP A 561 0.67 29.25 -21.13
CA ASP A 561 0.94 30.27 -20.11
C ASP A 561 1.95 29.76 -19.08
N LEU A 562 2.05 28.43 -18.86
CA LEU A 562 2.99 27.83 -17.92
C LEU A 562 4.41 27.71 -18.48
N LEU A 563 4.57 27.72 -19.80
CA LEU A 563 5.88 27.75 -20.48
C LEU A 563 6.42 29.18 -20.65
N ALA A 564 5.58 30.20 -20.42
CA ALA A 564 5.93 31.60 -20.49
C ALA A 564 5.23 32.40 -19.37
N TYR A 565 5.34 31.91 -18.13
CA TYR A 565 4.59 32.43 -17.00
C TYR A 565 5.16 33.77 -16.53
N LYS A 566 4.33 34.81 -16.53
CA LYS A 566 4.74 36.13 -16.07
C LYS A 566 4.61 36.23 -14.55
N ILE A 567 5.73 36.43 -13.88
CA ILE A 567 5.79 36.69 -12.44
C ILE A 567 5.54 38.17 -12.15
N ALA A 568 6.26 39.08 -12.82
CA ALA A 568 6.12 40.52 -12.64
C ALA A 568 6.16 41.25 -14.00
N PRO A 569 5.51 42.42 -14.14
CA PRO A 569 5.43 43.13 -15.44
C PRO A 569 6.78 43.53 -16.04
N HIS A 570 7.77 43.79 -15.19
CA HIS A 570 9.11 44.26 -15.58
C HIS A 570 10.13 43.12 -15.78
N LEU A 571 9.74 41.88 -15.50
CA LEU A 571 10.61 40.71 -15.65
C LEU A 571 10.24 39.90 -16.90
N PRO A 572 11.22 39.25 -17.55
CA PRO A 572 10.93 38.28 -18.60
C PRO A 572 10.08 37.12 -18.05
N PRO A 573 9.23 36.50 -18.89
CA PRO A 573 8.46 35.32 -18.49
C PRO A 573 9.38 34.14 -18.17
N VAL A 574 8.91 33.26 -17.29
CA VAL A 574 9.63 32.07 -16.83
C VAL A 574 8.97 30.82 -17.41
N ASN A 575 9.77 29.91 -17.97
CA ASN A 575 9.30 28.56 -18.28
C ASN A 575 9.26 27.75 -16.98
N LEU A 576 8.07 27.56 -16.40
CA LEU A 576 7.94 26.88 -15.11
C LEU A 576 8.35 25.41 -15.19
N VAL A 577 8.15 24.75 -16.34
CA VAL A 577 8.51 23.34 -16.53
C VAL A 577 10.03 23.18 -16.47
N ASP A 578 10.76 23.93 -17.28
CA ASP A 578 12.24 23.89 -17.29
C ASP A 578 12.82 24.37 -15.96
N SER A 579 12.20 25.37 -15.34
CA SER A 579 12.66 25.92 -14.06
C SER A 579 12.56 24.90 -12.93
N LEU A 580 11.44 24.15 -12.86
CA LEU A 580 11.27 23.07 -11.89
C LEU A 580 12.29 21.94 -12.13
N LEU A 581 12.49 21.53 -13.38
CA LEU A 581 13.46 20.48 -13.72
C LEU A 581 14.90 20.87 -13.42
N GLY A 582 15.24 22.14 -13.62
CA GLY A 582 16.58 22.69 -13.40
C GLY A 582 16.94 22.89 -11.92
N VAL A 583 15.98 22.78 -11.00
CA VAL A 583 16.24 22.92 -9.56
C VAL A 583 17.27 21.90 -9.10
N LYS A 584 18.19 22.36 -8.26
CA LYS A 584 19.16 21.52 -7.56
C LYS A 584 19.06 21.70 -6.06
N ALA A 585 19.31 20.64 -5.31
CA ALA A 585 19.34 20.64 -3.86
C ALA A 585 20.43 19.69 -3.35
N ILE A 586 20.90 19.95 -2.12
CA ILE A 586 21.85 19.07 -1.45
C ILE A 586 21.11 17.86 -0.89
N HIS A 587 21.44 16.67 -1.39
CA HIS A 587 20.96 15.40 -0.87
C HIS A 587 21.49 15.15 0.55
N GLY A 588 20.79 14.37 1.38
CA GLY A 588 21.17 14.07 2.76
C GLY A 588 22.54 13.40 2.92
N SER A 589 23.10 12.85 1.84
CA SER A 589 24.47 12.32 1.79
C SER A 589 25.53 13.36 1.37
N GLY A 590 25.15 14.62 1.17
CA GLY A 590 26.06 15.74 0.96
C GLY A 590 26.38 16.11 -0.50
N TYR A 591 25.86 15.40 -1.51
CA TYR A 591 26.04 15.77 -2.92
C TYR A 591 24.86 16.61 -3.44
N GLU A 592 25.13 17.48 -4.42
CA GLU A 592 24.09 18.24 -5.12
C GLU A 592 23.41 17.37 -6.20
N ASP A 593 22.07 17.37 -6.24
CA ASP A 593 21.27 16.61 -7.21
C ASP A 593 19.93 17.30 -7.51
N HIS A 594 19.21 16.80 -8.52
CA HIS A 594 17.89 17.28 -8.93
C HIS A 594 16.78 16.58 -8.15
N PRO A 595 16.05 17.26 -7.23
CA PRO A 595 15.04 16.62 -6.40
C PRO A 595 13.76 16.24 -7.15
N ILE A 596 13.55 16.76 -8.36
CA ILE A 596 12.36 16.50 -9.20
C ILE A 596 12.69 15.47 -10.29
N ASP A 597 11.79 14.49 -10.45
CA ASP A 597 11.87 13.45 -11.49
C ASP A 597 11.06 13.84 -12.72
N LEU A 598 9.73 13.87 -12.56
CA LEU A 598 8.77 14.17 -13.62
C LEU A 598 8.05 15.49 -13.32
N VAL A 599 7.91 16.33 -14.35
CA VAL A 599 6.94 17.44 -14.38
C VAL A 599 5.84 17.10 -15.38
N LEU A 600 4.61 17.05 -14.89
CA LEU A 600 3.40 16.74 -15.65
C LEU A 600 2.63 18.04 -15.92
N LEU A 601 2.33 18.27 -17.20
CA LEU A 601 1.57 19.41 -17.67
C LEU A 601 0.37 18.91 -18.47
N ARG A 602 -0.83 19.40 -18.18
CA ARG A 602 -1.99 19.15 -19.03
C ARG A 602 -1.86 19.97 -20.32
N LEU A 603 -2.05 19.33 -21.47
CA LEU A 603 -2.05 20.03 -22.76
C LEU A 603 -3.46 20.45 -23.16
N ASN A 604 -4.40 19.52 -23.05
CA ASN A 604 -5.82 19.69 -23.34
C ASN A 604 -6.64 18.61 -22.61
N ASP A 605 -7.89 18.36 -23.01
CA ASP A 605 -8.79 17.39 -22.36
C ASP A 605 -8.42 15.92 -22.63
N GLN A 606 -7.49 15.69 -23.55
CA GLN A 606 -7.10 14.38 -24.08
C GLN A 606 -5.61 14.10 -24.01
N ALA A 607 -4.77 15.09 -23.65
CA ALA A 607 -3.33 14.93 -23.71
C ALA A 607 -2.61 15.61 -22.55
N ILE A 608 -1.49 15.00 -22.15
CA ILE A 608 -0.55 15.51 -21.15
C ILE A 608 0.88 15.47 -21.70
N LEU A 609 1.72 16.37 -21.21
CA LEU A 609 3.16 16.38 -21.41
C LEU A 609 3.85 15.90 -20.14
N ILE A 610 4.84 15.04 -20.31
CA ILE A 610 5.76 14.56 -19.27
C ILE A 610 7.15 15.07 -19.63
N SER A 611 7.78 15.77 -18.70
CA SER A 611 9.13 16.31 -18.88
C SER A 611 10.05 15.85 -17.78
N THR A 612 11.31 15.57 -18.13
CA THR A 612 12.38 15.18 -17.20
C THR A 612 13.64 15.97 -17.49
N MET A 613 14.48 16.15 -16.48
CA MET A 613 15.73 16.90 -16.62
C MET A 613 16.75 16.15 -17.50
N ASP A 614 16.76 14.82 -17.43
CA ASP A 614 17.82 13.95 -17.93
C ASP A 614 17.38 12.98 -19.03
N ARG A 615 16.07 12.81 -19.26
CA ARG A 615 15.52 11.80 -20.18
C ARG A 615 14.59 12.36 -21.27
N GLY A 616 14.57 13.68 -21.43
CA GLY A 616 13.76 14.37 -22.45
C GLY A 616 12.29 14.54 -22.07
N GLN A 617 11.43 14.61 -23.10
CA GLN A 617 10.00 14.92 -22.97
C GLN A 617 9.15 13.96 -23.81
N ALA A 618 7.92 13.70 -23.39
CA ALA A 618 6.97 12.88 -24.11
C ALA A 618 5.53 13.34 -23.90
N VAL A 619 4.69 13.12 -24.89
CA VAL A 619 3.25 13.35 -24.83
C VAL A 619 2.54 12.02 -24.69
N ILE A 620 1.57 11.97 -23.77
CA ILE A 620 0.58 10.92 -23.70
C ILE A 620 -0.75 11.50 -24.13
N ASP A 621 -1.33 10.94 -25.17
CA ASP A 621 -2.65 11.32 -25.67
C ASP A 621 -3.61 10.14 -25.65
N ARG A 622 -4.90 10.41 -25.42
CA ARG A 622 -5.95 9.41 -25.33
C ARG A 622 -7.14 9.73 -26.24
N GLN A 623 -7.86 8.68 -26.62
CA GLN A 623 -9.12 8.78 -27.36
C GLN A 623 -10.10 7.71 -26.89
N ARG A 624 -11.41 8.00 -26.99
CA ARG A 624 -12.45 6.98 -26.80
C ARG A 624 -12.70 6.25 -28.11
N ARG A 625 -12.91 4.94 -28.05
CA ARG A 625 -13.44 4.15 -29.16
C ARG A 625 -14.94 3.89 -28.99
N ASP A 626 -15.54 3.22 -29.97
CA ASP A 626 -16.98 2.94 -30.03
C ASP A 626 -17.50 2.15 -28.81
N ASP A 627 -16.61 1.39 -28.14
CA ASP A 627 -16.92 0.67 -26.90
C ASP A 627 -16.92 1.57 -25.64
N GLY A 628 -16.69 2.87 -25.81
CA GLY A 628 -16.62 3.87 -24.74
C GLY A 628 -15.32 3.82 -23.93
N LYS A 629 -14.39 2.91 -24.23
CA LYS A 629 -13.14 2.74 -23.48
C LYS A 629 -12.04 3.66 -24.00
N TRP A 630 -11.12 4.00 -23.10
CA TRP A 630 -9.97 4.82 -23.42
C TRP A 630 -8.84 4.00 -24.04
N TRP A 631 -8.25 4.58 -25.09
CA TRP A 631 -7.05 4.10 -25.75
C TRP A 631 -6.00 5.20 -25.73
N TYR A 632 -4.75 4.83 -25.43
CA TYR A 632 -3.66 5.78 -25.19
C TYR A 632 -2.52 5.53 -26.16
N ARG A 633 -1.79 6.59 -26.48
CA ARG A 633 -0.55 6.57 -27.26
C ARG A 633 0.54 7.34 -26.53
N TYR A 634 1.78 6.86 -26.62
CA TYR A 634 2.95 7.47 -26.04
C TYR A 634 3.91 7.94 -27.14
N THR A 635 4.21 9.23 -27.19
CA THR A 635 5.07 9.82 -28.24
C THR A 635 6.19 10.65 -27.61
N VAL A 636 7.45 10.32 -27.90
CA VAL A 636 8.59 11.16 -27.47
C VAL A 636 8.62 12.44 -28.32
N VAL A 637 8.81 13.58 -27.67
CA VAL A 637 8.75 14.90 -28.30
C VAL A 637 9.94 15.78 -27.90
N LYS A 638 10.18 16.83 -28.68
CA LYS A 638 11.16 17.89 -28.44
C LYS A 638 10.60 19.24 -28.88
N ASP A 639 11.40 20.30 -28.73
CA ASP A 639 11.06 21.66 -29.18
C ASP A 639 9.71 22.14 -28.61
N VAL A 640 9.48 21.86 -27.32
CA VAL A 640 8.24 22.22 -26.62
C VAL A 640 8.21 23.74 -26.40
N VAL A 641 7.25 24.42 -27.03
CA VAL A 641 7.17 25.90 -27.05
C VAL A 641 5.74 26.39 -26.81
N PRO A 642 5.57 27.58 -26.20
CA PRO A 642 4.26 28.20 -26.07
C PRO A 642 3.71 28.64 -27.44
N GLY A 643 2.49 28.21 -27.77
CA GLY A 643 1.77 28.58 -28.99
C GLY A 643 0.90 29.83 -28.84
N GLN A 644 0.49 30.43 -29.97
CA GLN A 644 -0.20 31.73 -29.99
C GLN A 644 -1.61 31.71 -29.38
N ASN A 645 -2.29 30.56 -29.35
CA ASN A 645 -3.67 30.42 -28.87
C ASN A 645 -3.80 29.83 -27.45
N GLY A 646 -2.70 29.74 -26.68
CA GLY A 646 -2.70 29.08 -25.37
C GLY A 646 -2.41 27.58 -25.41
N GLU A 647 -2.23 27.03 -26.62
CA GLU A 647 -1.78 25.65 -26.88
C GLU A 647 -0.25 25.54 -26.81
N VAL A 648 0.26 24.34 -26.60
CA VAL A 648 1.70 24.05 -26.60
C VAL A 648 2.08 23.37 -27.91
N GLY A 649 3.05 23.94 -28.63
CA GLY A 649 3.65 23.32 -29.80
C GLY A 649 4.78 22.38 -29.40
N TYR A 650 4.97 21.30 -30.15
CA TYR A 650 6.06 20.34 -29.97
C TYR A 650 6.29 19.54 -31.25
N THR A 651 7.48 18.96 -31.38
CA THR A 651 7.88 18.14 -32.53
C THR A 651 8.11 16.69 -32.10
N PRO A 652 7.40 15.70 -32.68
CA PRO A 652 7.70 14.29 -32.43
C PRO A 652 9.14 13.93 -32.82
N VAL A 653 9.76 13.07 -32.02
CA VAL A 653 11.09 12.52 -32.33
C VAL A 653 10.91 11.14 -32.94
N GLU A 654 11.38 10.93 -34.18
CA GLU A 654 11.22 9.65 -34.88
C GLU A 654 12.08 8.52 -34.27
N LEU A 655 13.32 8.85 -33.90
CA LEU A 655 14.30 7.91 -33.34
C LEU A 655 14.90 8.45 -32.03
N PRO A 656 14.11 8.50 -30.95
CA PRO A 656 14.57 8.96 -29.65
C PRO A 656 15.59 7.98 -29.05
N ALA A 657 16.64 8.53 -28.42
CA ALA A 657 17.65 7.74 -27.71
C ALA A 657 17.26 7.44 -26.25
N CYS A 658 16.40 8.27 -25.66
CA CYS A 658 15.88 8.12 -24.30
C CYS A 658 14.44 8.66 -24.23
N ASP A 659 13.73 8.30 -23.16
CA ASP A 659 12.38 8.78 -22.91
C ASP A 659 12.13 8.98 -21.40
N PRO A 660 11.19 9.87 -21.02
CA PRO A 660 10.86 10.16 -19.62
C PRO A 660 10.59 8.95 -18.73
N LEU A 661 9.91 7.92 -19.24
CA LEU A 661 9.42 6.77 -18.49
C LEU A 661 10.31 5.52 -18.65
N GLY A 662 11.39 5.62 -19.44
CA GLY A 662 12.32 4.53 -19.72
C GLY A 662 11.71 3.38 -20.54
N LEU A 663 10.63 3.61 -21.29
CA LEU A 663 9.95 2.60 -22.11
C LEU A 663 10.80 2.12 -23.29
N LEU A 664 11.73 2.95 -23.79
CA LEU A 664 12.61 2.59 -24.90
C LEU A 664 13.64 1.50 -24.55
N LYS A 665 13.78 1.17 -23.26
CA LYS A 665 14.56 0.00 -22.82
C LYS A 665 13.88 -1.33 -23.13
N PHE A 666 12.56 -1.31 -23.35
CA PHE A 666 11.72 -2.50 -23.53
C PHE A 666 11.04 -2.54 -24.90
N TYR A 667 10.79 -1.39 -25.52
CA TYR A 667 10.03 -1.27 -26.75
C TYR A 667 10.66 -0.29 -27.73
N THR A 668 10.45 -0.50 -29.03
CA THR A 668 10.82 0.45 -30.08
C THR A 668 9.86 1.64 -30.14
N PRO A 669 10.31 2.82 -30.64
CA PRO A 669 9.42 3.96 -30.84
C PRO A 669 8.19 3.63 -31.69
N LYS A 670 8.35 2.76 -32.69
CA LYS A 670 7.25 2.31 -33.57
C LYS A 670 6.20 1.52 -32.78
N GLU A 671 6.61 0.63 -31.87
CA GLU A 671 5.70 -0.12 -31.01
C GLU A 671 4.93 0.79 -30.05
N LEU A 672 5.56 1.86 -29.54
CA LEU A 672 4.92 2.81 -28.62
C LEU A 672 3.97 3.80 -29.31
N SER A 673 4.19 4.07 -30.60
CA SER A 673 3.42 5.05 -31.39
C SER A 673 1.98 4.62 -31.72
N GLY A 674 1.61 3.36 -31.45
CA GLY A 674 0.25 2.86 -31.62
C GLY A 674 -0.70 3.31 -30.50
N TYR A 675 -2.00 3.29 -30.77
CA TYR A 675 -3.01 3.37 -29.71
C TYR A 675 -3.24 1.99 -29.12
N PHE A 676 -3.13 1.87 -27.80
CA PHE A 676 -3.43 0.65 -27.05
C PHE A 676 -4.44 0.91 -25.94
N ASN A 677 -5.22 -0.13 -25.60
CA ASN A 677 -6.14 -0.07 -24.47
C ASN A 677 -5.39 -0.11 -23.12
N GLU A 678 -6.12 0.19 -22.05
CA GLU A 678 -5.54 0.30 -20.69
C GLU A 678 -4.91 -1.00 -20.17
N ARG A 679 -5.43 -2.18 -20.55
CA ARG A 679 -4.87 -3.47 -20.12
C ARG A 679 -3.57 -3.80 -20.85
N SER A 680 -3.45 -3.40 -22.11
CA SER A 680 -2.22 -3.54 -22.88
C SER A 680 -1.12 -2.67 -22.29
N TRP A 681 -1.44 -1.40 -21.97
CA TRP A 681 -0.49 -0.50 -21.30
C TRP A 681 -0.09 -0.98 -19.90
N LEU A 682 -1.03 -1.54 -19.12
CA LEU A 682 -0.72 -2.18 -17.84
C LEU A 682 0.37 -3.24 -18.00
N LYS A 683 0.17 -4.18 -18.93
CA LYS A 683 1.13 -5.27 -19.21
C LYS A 683 2.47 -4.73 -19.69
N MET A 684 2.45 -3.78 -20.63
CA MET A 684 3.67 -3.21 -21.19
C MET A 684 4.51 -2.46 -20.15
N THR A 685 3.88 -1.79 -19.19
CA THR A 685 4.58 -0.97 -18.19
C THR A 685 4.89 -1.71 -16.89
N THR A 686 4.28 -2.88 -16.65
CA THR A 686 4.49 -3.72 -15.46
C THR A 686 5.96 -3.96 -15.09
N PRO A 687 6.87 -4.31 -16.02
CA PRO A 687 8.28 -4.58 -15.67
C PRO A 687 9.13 -3.30 -15.53
N THR A 688 8.56 -2.13 -15.78
CA THR A 688 9.30 -0.86 -15.84
C THR A 688 9.43 -0.23 -14.44
N ARG A 689 10.24 0.84 -14.35
CA ARG A 689 10.36 1.65 -13.12
C ARG A 689 9.05 2.36 -12.75
N TYR A 690 8.21 2.66 -13.75
CA TYR A 690 6.97 3.42 -13.62
C TYR A 690 5.77 2.58 -14.08
N PRO A 691 5.37 1.55 -13.31
CA PRO A 691 4.29 0.67 -13.73
C PRO A 691 2.96 1.43 -13.83
N ASP A 692 2.19 1.05 -14.84
CA ASP A 692 0.89 1.63 -15.21
C ASP A 692 0.87 3.15 -15.47
N SER A 693 2.04 3.77 -15.55
CA SER A 693 2.20 5.23 -15.58
C SER A 693 1.51 5.91 -16.76
N VAL A 694 1.47 5.28 -17.94
CA VAL A 694 0.77 5.84 -19.11
C VAL A 694 -0.71 6.10 -18.82
N VAL A 695 -1.36 5.17 -18.10
CA VAL A 695 -2.76 5.27 -17.73
C VAL A 695 -2.91 6.12 -16.48
N THR A 696 -2.24 5.77 -15.38
CA THR A 696 -2.47 6.39 -14.07
C THR A 696 -2.09 7.87 -14.01
N LEU A 697 -0.97 8.28 -14.65
CA LEU A 697 -0.59 9.70 -14.72
C LEU A 697 -1.63 10.51 -15.52
N THR A 698 -2.10 9.96 -16.65
CA THR A 698 -3.11 10.61 -17.49
C THR A 698 -4.47 10.70 -16.77
N ARG A 699 -4.89 9.62 -16.11
CA ARG A 699 -6.09 9.57 -15.26
C ARG A 699 -6.00 10.52 -14.06
N HIS A 700 -4.81 10.81 -13.56
CA HIS A 700 -4.62 11.83 -12.52
C HIS A 700 -4.72 13.26 -13.07
N MET A 701 -4.11 13.55 -14.21
CA MET A 701 -4.06 14.91 -14.77
C MET A 701 -5.37 15.35 -15.42
N LEU A 702 -6.11 14.42 -16.04
CA LEU A 702 -7.32 14.70 -16.79
C LEU A 702 -8.59 14.42 -15.98
N TRP A 703 -9.74 14.85 -16.49
CA TRP A 703 -11.05 14.73 -15.85
C TRP A 703 -12.04 14.15 -16.85
N GLN A 704 -13.09 13.48 -16.37
CA GLN A 704 -14.19 13.00 -17.20
C GLN A 704 -15.40 13.94 -17.12
N GLU A 705 -16.32 13.75 -18.06
CA GLU A 705 -17.52 14.58 -18.26
C GLU A 705 -18.37 14.73 -16.99
N ASN A 706 -18.47 13.67 -16.17
CA ASN A 706 -19.20 13.71 -14.91
C ASN A 706 -18.60 14.71 -13.90
N LEU A 707 -17.35 15.14 -14.08
CA LEU A 707 -16.63 16.06 -13.19
C LEU A 707 -16.34 17.43 -13.83
N VAL A 708 -16.89 17.77 -14.99
CA VAL A 708 -16.57 19.02 -15.73
C VAL A 708 -16.70 20.30 -14.88
N TYR A 709 -17.68 20.36 -13.98
CA TYR A 709 -17.85 21.51 -13.09
C TYR A 709 -16.83 21.55 -11.94
N ARG A 710 -16.34 20.39 -11.51
CA ARG A 710 -15.34 20.25 -10.44
C ARG A 710 -13.94 20.52 -10.97
N GLU A 711 -13.65 20.08 -12.18
CA GLU A 711 -12.37 20.33 -12.86
C GLU A 711 -11.97 21.80 -12.83
N ARG A 712 -12.88 22.71 -13.21
CA ARG A 712 -12.60 24.16 -13.21
C ARG A 712 -12.21 24.71 -11.83
N GLU A 713 -12.71 24.11 -10.76
CA GLU A 713 -12.47 24.54 -9.39
C GLU A 713 -11.26 23.85 -8.75
N TYR A 714 -10.99 22.59 -9.08
CA TYR A 714 -10.05 21.73 -8.33
C TYR A 714 -8.87 21.18 -9.16
N ALA A 715 -8.80 21.44 -10.47
CA ALA A 715 -7.67 21.00 -11.29
C ALA A 715 -6.38 21.78 -10.94
N ALA A 716 -5.30 21.03 -10.69
CA ALA A 716 -3.95 21.57 -10.59
C ALA A 716 -3.43 22.02 -11.97
N ASP A 717 -2.43 22.89 -11.97
CA ASP A 717 -1.79 23.39 -13.19
C ASP A 717 -0.61 22.52 -13.63
N LEU A 718 0.19 22.11 -12.64
CA LEU A 718 1.31 21.19 -12.79
C LEU A 718 1.23 20.15 -11.68
N VAL A 719 1.70 18.95 -11.99
CA VAL A 719 1.98 17.92 -10.99
C VAL A 719 3.44 17.52 -11.13
N VAL A 720 4.18 17.50 -10.04
CA VAL A 720 5.58 17.10 -10.01
C VAL A 720 5.75 15.86 -9.15
N THR A 721 6.76 15.06 -9.46
CA THR A 721 7.12 13.86 -8.70
C THR A 721 8.55 13.97 -8.23
N ALA A 722 8.82 13.47 -7.02
CA ALA A 722 10.16 13.50 -6.45
C ALA A 722 11.05 12.41 -7.09
N ARG A 723 12.32 12.75 -7.29
CA ARG A 723 13.35 11.81 -7.76
C ARG A 723 13.55 10.70 -6.73
N PRO A 724 13.84 9.45 -7.13
CA PRO A 724 14.07 8.38 -6.17
C PRO A 724 15.18 8.75 -5.18
N GLY A 725 14.93 8.51 -3.90
CA GLY A 725 15.74 9.05 -2.80
C GLY A 725 15.30 10.42 -2.27
N TRP A 726 14.32 11.07 -2.91
CA TRP A 726 13.76 12.36 -2.50
C TRP A 726 12.26 12.26 -2.20
N PHE A 727 11.74 13.20 -1.42
CA PHE A 727 10.29 13.46 -1.24
C PHE A 727 10.03 14.95 -1.04
N PHE A 728 8.78 15.40 -1.19
CA PHE A 728 8.42 16.78 -0.91
C PHE A 728 7.96 16.94 0.54
N GLY A 729 8.55 17.88 1.29
CA GLY A 729 8.21 18.11 2.69
C GLY A 729 9.13 19.14 3.34
N THR A 730 8.72 19.65 4.50
CA THR A 730 9.50 20.64 5.28
C THR A 730 10.45 19.99 6.28
N ASP A 731 10.08 18.81 6.79
CA ASP A 731 10.82 18.12 7.85
C ASP A 731 11.54 16.91 7.26
N ALA A 732 12.72 16.59 7.81
CA ALA A 732 13.42 15.37 7.46
C ALA A 732 12.70 14.15 8.05
N THR A 733 12.64 13.04 7.30
CA THR A 733 12.09 11.77 7.79
C THR A 733 13.18 10.70 7.88
N LYS A 734 13.17 9.94 8.97
CA LYS A 734 13.98 8.72 9.11
C LYS A 734 13.35 7.51 8.40
N GLY A 735 12.06 7.64 8.04
CA GLY A 735 11.24 6.57 7.50
C GLY A 735 11.17 6.54 5.99
N THR A 736 10.07 5.98 5.52
CA THR A 736 9.71 5.81 4.10
C THR A 736 8.42 6.56 3.82
N THR A 737 8.16 6.90 2.56
CA THR A 737 6.92 7.59 2.16
C THR A 737 6.32 7.00 0.87
N HIS A 738 5.16 7.49 0.47
CA HIS A 738 4.36 7.01 -0.65
C HIS A 738 4.10 8.13 -1.68
N GLY A 739 3.03 8.05 -2.47
CA GLY A 739 2.65 9.04 -3.50
C GLY A 739 3.43 9.04 -4.82
N TYR A 740 4.42 8.17 -4.98
CA TYR A 740 5.24 8.11 -6.19
C TYR A 740 4.59 7.29 -7.31
N PRO A 741 4.95 7.55 -8.59
CA PRO A 741 4.66 6.62 -9.68
C PRO A 741 5.68 5.47 -9.78
N LEU A 742 6.49 5.23 -8.74
CA LEU A 742 7.58 4.26 -8.71
C LEU A 742 7.07 2.87 -8.34
N ALA A 743 7.71 1.82 -8.85
CA ALA A 743 7.24 0.44 -8.66
C ALA A 743 7.06 0.01 -7.20
N ASP A 744 7.91 0.45 -6.27
CA ASP A 744 7.83 0.10 -4.85
C ASP A 744 6.74 0.86 -4.08
N ALA A 745 6.34 2.04 -4.56
CA ALA A 745 5.20 2.79 -4.04
C ALA A 745 3.87 2.39 -4.71
N MET A 746 3.91 2.01 -5.99
CA MET A 746 2.73 1.65 -6.78
C MET A 746 2.24 0.23 -6.51
N ARG A 747 3.12 -0.70 -6.10
CA ARG A 747 2.75 -2.09 -5.80
C ARG A 747 2.11 -2.21 -4.42
N ALA A 748 0.85 -2.60 -4.41
CA ALA A 748 0.08 -2.86 -3.20
C ALA A 748 -0.07 -4.37 -2.95
N THR A 749 -0.23 -4.77 -1.69
CA THR A 749 -0.57 -6.15 -1.36
C THR A 749 -1.97 -6.51 -1.86
N MET A 750 -2.12 -7.66 -2.52
CA MET A 750 -3.41 -8.20 -2.95
C MET A 750 -3.40 -9.74 -2.90
N PHE A 751 -3.76 -10.26 -1.74
CA PHE A 751 -3.67 -11.67 -1.37
C PHE A 751 -5.07 -12.17 -1.04
N LEU A 752 -5.45 -13.36 -1.53
CA LEU A 752 -6.83 -13.84 -1.48
C LEU A 752 -6.87 -15.30 -1.07
N SER A 753 -7.86 -15.67 -0.27
CA SER A 753 -8.16 -17.07 0.04
C SER A 753 -9.64 -17.28 0.31
N GLY A 754 -10.08 -18.53 0.31
CA GLY A 754 -11.49 -18.86 0.52
C GLY A 754 -11.99 -19.94 -0.45
N PRO A 755 -13.32 -20.13 -0.53
CA PRO A 755 -13.90 -21.20 -1.35
C PRO A 755 -13.63 -21.00 -2.84
N ASN A 756 -13.18 -22.06 -3.52
CA ASN A 756 -12.81 -22.05 -4.94
C ASN A 756 -11.65 -21.11 -5.32
N ILE A 757 -10.89 -20.55 -4.36
CA ILE A 757 -9.64 -19.83 -4.63
C ILE A 757 -8.51 -20.82 -4.80
N ARG A 758 -7.62 -20.57 -5.76
CA ARG A 758 -6.39 -21.35 -5.96
C ARG A 758 -5.53 -21.37 -4.71
N ARG A 759 -4.84 -22.48 -4.46
CA ARG A 759 -3.94 -22.65 -3.31
C ARG A 759 -2.48 -22.67 -3.73
N GLY A 760 -1.61 -22.05 -2.95
CA GLY A 760 -0.18 -21.98 -3.24
C GLY A 760 0.15 -21.22 -4.52
N ALA A 761 -0.77 -20.37 -5.03
CA ALA A 761 -0.68 -19.86 -6.39
C ALA A 761 -0.23 -18.40 -6.49
N ARG A 762 0.60 -18.10 -7.49
CA ARG A 762 0.94 -16.75 -7.92
C ARG A 762 0.21 -16.42 -9.21
N ILE A 763 -0.56 -15.34 -9.19
CA ILE A 763 -1.23 -14.81 -10.38
C ILE A 763 -0.28 -13.83 -11.06
N VAL A 764 0.21 -14.21 -12.24
CA VAL A 764 1.20 -13.42 -13.00
C VAL A 764 0.54 -12.26 -13.75
N GLU A 765 -0.75 -12.39 -14.10
CA GLU A 765 -1.50 -11.30 -14.72
C GLU A 765 -1.51 -10.06 -13.79
N PRO A 766 -1.11 -8.88 -14.29
CA PRO A 766 -1.13 -7.67 -13.49
C PRO A 766 -2.55 -7.22 -13.22
N GLY A 767 -2.83 -6.91 -11.96
CA GLY A 767 -4.09 -6.35 -11.47
C GLY A 767 -3.96 -4.89 -11.07
N ARG A 768 -5.09 -4.25 -10.78
CA ARG A 768 -5.17 -2.90 -10.21
C ARG A 768 -6.04 -2.90 -8.97
N LEU A 769 -5.88 -1.92 -8.09
CA LEU A 769 -6.86 -1.70 -7.01
C LEU A 769 -8.26 -1.40 -7.54
N ALA A 770 -8.38 -0.85 -8.76
CA ALA A 770 -9.66 -0.68 -9.44
C ALA A 770 -10.40 -2.01 -9.66
N ASP A 771 -9.67 -3.14 -9.68
CA ASP A 771 -10.23 -4.48 -9.88
C ASP A 771 -10.86 -5.05 -8.60
N LEU A 772 -10.64 -4.42 -7.45
CA LEU A 772 -11.11 -4.93 -6.16
C LEU A 772 -12.63 -4.88 -6.03
N THR A 773 -13.24 -3.71 -6.26
CA THR A 773 -14.71 -3.55 -6.18
C THR A 773 -15.46 -4.54 -7.08
N PRO A 774 -15.17 -4.67 -8.40
CA PRO A 774 -15.85 -5.66 -9.23
C PRO A 774 -15.61 -7.10 -8.76
N THR A 775 -14.42 -7.42 -8.26
CA THR A 775 -14.13 -8.76 -7.69
C THR A 775 -14.99 -9.05 -6.46
N ILE A 776 -15.11 -8.09 -5.54
CA ILE A 776 -15.96 -8.23 -4.34
C ILE A 776 -17.43 -8.38 -4.72
N LEU A 777 -17.90 -7.58 -5.69
CA LEU A 777 -19.29 -7.65 -6.17
C LEU A 777 -19.61 -9.02 -6.80
N GLU A 778 -18.67 -9.63 -7.54
CA GLU A 778 -18.81 -11.01 -8.02
C GLU A 778 -18.82 -12.02 -6.85
N MET A 779 -17.91 -11.89 -5.87
CA MET A 779 -17.85 -12.78 -4.71
C MET A 779 -19.13 -12.78 -3.87
N THR A 780 -19.77 -11.62 -3.71
CA THR A 780 -21.03 -11.49 -2.97
C THR A 780 -22.26 -11.75 -3.84
N GLY A 781 -22.10 -12.00 -5.14
CA GLY A 781 -23.21 -12.13 -6.09
C GLY A 781 -24.07 -10.87 -6.22
N THR A 782 -23.51 -9.69 -5.94
CA THR A 782 -24.24 -8.41 -6.01
C THR A 782 -24.31 -7.91 -7.46
N PRO A 783 -25.50 -7.69 -8.03
CA PRO A 783 -25.64 -7.18 -9.40
C PRO A 783 -25.03 -5.77 -9.55
N TYR A 784 -24.29 -5.58 -10.64
CA TYR A 784 -23.71 -4.29 -11.02
C TYR A 784 -23.61 -4.15 -12.55
N ASN A 785 -23.50 -2.92 -13.04
CA ASN A 785 -23.25 -2.66 -14.45
C ASN A 785 -21.74 -2.45 -14.67
N PRO A 786 -21.05 -3.30 -15.47
CA PRO A 786 -19.61 -3.16 -15.69
C PRO A 786 -19.17 -1.81 -16.26
N SER A 787 -20.05 -1.09 -16.98
CA SER A 787 -19.73 0.25 -17.50
C SER A 787 -19.64 1.33 -16.40
N GLU A 788 -20.15 1.06 -15.19
CA GLU A 788 -20.03 1.94 -14.03
C GLU A 788 -18.62 1.91 -13.41
N LEU A 789 -17.80 0.93 -13.77
CA LEU A 789 -16.47 0.68 -13.22
C LEU A 789 -15.41 0.84 -14.32
N ASP A 790 -14.18 1.18 -13.93
CA ASP A 790 -13.01 1.14 -14.82
C ASP A 790 -12.23 -0.18 -14.68
N GLY A 791 -12.25 -0.79 -13.49
CA GLY A 791 -11.64 -2.10 -13.22
C GLY A 791 -12.47 -3.28 -13.68
N THR A 792 -11.87 -4.46 -13.65
CA THR A 792 -12.50 -5.73 -14.03
C THR A 792 -12.25 -6.80 -12.97
N ALA A 793 -13.24 -7.64 -12.69
CA ALA A 793 -13.10 -8.71 -11.71
C ALA A 793 -11.95 -9.66 -12.03
N LEU A 794 -11.17 -10.03 -11.01
CA LEU A 794 -10.01 -10.90 -11.13
C LEU A 794 -10.46 -12.37 -11.16
N ARG A 795 -10.78 -12.90 -12.33
CA ARG A 795 -11.34 -14.26 -12.44
C ARG A 795 -10.29 -15.38 -12.45
N ARG A 796 -9.02 -15.07 -12.68
CA ARG A 796 -7.92 -16.06 -12.69
C ARG A 796 -7.47 -16.50 -11.29
N ILE A 797 -7.98 -15.86 -10.23
CA ILE A 797 -7.74 -16.27 -8.83
C ILE A 797 -8.48 -17.55 -8.44
N TYR A 798 -9.53 -17.92 -9.20
CA TYR A 798 -10.41 -19.05 -8.89
C TYR A 798 -9.98 -20.31 -9.62
N GLU A 799 -10.22 -21.48 -9.02
CA GLU A 799 -10.14 -22.75 -9.75
C GLU A 799 -11.08 -22.73 -10.98
N PRO A 800 -10.61 -23.18 -12.16
CA PRO A 800 -11.48 -23.27 -13.32
C PRO A 800 -12.63 -24.22 -13.01
N CYS A 801 -13.83 -23.89 -13.48
CA CYS A 801 -14.89 -24.90 -13.50
C CYS A 801 -14.40 -26.08 -14.34
N GLU A 802 -14.59 -27.33 -13.88
CA GLU A 802 -14.33 -28.51 -14.69
C GLU A 802 -15.11 -28.38 -16.01
N VAL A 803 -14.43 -28.00 -17.09
CA VAL A 803 -14.98 -28.09 -18.43
C VAL A 803 -14.66 -29.50 -18.91
N CYS A 804 -15.69 -30.33 -19.02
CA CYS A 804 -15.66 -31.59 -19.75
C CYS A 804 -15.46 -31.31 -21.26
N GLU A 805 -14.25 -30.91 -21.66
CA GLU A 805 -13.79 -30.97 -23.05
C GLU A 805 -12.61 -31.96 -23.07
N PRO A 806 -12.79 -33.18 -23.61
CA PRO A 806 -11.76 -34.23 -23.56
C PRO A 806 -10.45 -33.93 -24.29
N ASP A 807 -10.31 -32.82 -25.01
CA ASP A 807 -9.18 -32.57 -25.94
C ASP A 807 -8.33 -31.31 -25.64
N ALA A 808 -8.46 -30.71 -24.45
CA ALA A 808 -7.59 -29.62 -24.03
C ALA A 808 -7.15 -29.71 -22.56
N LEU A 809 -6.67 -30.89 -22.14
CA LEU A 809 -5.85 -31.00 -20.94
C LEU A 809 -4.51 -30.30 -21.19
N GLN A 810 -4.47 -28.98 -21.03
CA GLN A 810 -3.18 -28.33 -20.78
C GLN A 810 -2.62 -28.96 -19.50
N PRO A 811 -1.35 -29.41 -19.51
CA PRO A 811 -0.76 -29.98 -18.32
C PRO A 811 -0.87 -28.96 -17.18
N ILE A 812 -1.38 -29.40 -16.03
CA ILE A 812 -1.32 -28.64 -14.79
C ILE A 812 0.14 -28.19 -14.66
N ALA A 813 0.38 -26.88 -14.69
CA ALA A 813 1.73 -26.33 -14.65
C ALA A 813 2.46 -26.93 -13.44
N SER A 814 3.63 -27.53 -13.65
CA SER A 814 4.39 -28.06 -12.52
C SER A 814 4.75 -26.91 -11.56
N PRO A 815 4.74 -27.14 -10.24
CA PRO A 815 5.10 -26.10 -9.29
C PRO A 815 6.51 -25.55 -9.58
N SER A 816 6.62 -24.22 -9.63
CA SER A 816 7.89 -23.51 -9.76
C SER A 816 8.59 -23.48 -8.39
N PRO A 817 9.88 -23.84 -8.31
CA PRO A 817 10.65 -23.63 -7.08
C PRO A 817 10.86 -22.14 -6.82
N VAL A 818 10.75 -21.75 -5.55
CA VAL A 818 11.09 -20.40 -5.08
C VAL A 818 12.31 -20.50 -4.18
N PHE A 819 13.39 -19.83 -4.53
CA PHE A 819 14.64 -19.84 -3.79
C PHE A 819 14.74 -18.63 -2.85
N TRP A 820 15.65 -18.70 -1.87
CA TRP A 820 15.89 -17.59 -0.94
C TRP A 820 16.26 -16.30 -1.68
N GLU A 821 17.06 -16.39 -2.74
CA GLU A 821 17.47 -15.26 -3.57
C GLU A 821 16.33 -14.55 -4.31
N ASP A 822 15.22 -15.24 -4.57
CA ASP A 822 14.03 -14.66 -5.20
C ASP A 822 13.21 -13.79 -4.23
N ILE A 823 13.43 -13.96 -2.93
CA ILE A 823 12.64 -13.34 -1.86
C ILE A 823 13.50 -12.33 -1.06
N ASP A 824 14.81 -12.55 -0.97
CA ASP A 824 15.76 -11.72 -0.23
C ASP A 824 15.79 -10.28 -0.78
N LEU A 825 15.35 -9.33 0.04
CA LEU A 825 15.33 -7.92 -0.28
C LEU A 825 16.71 -7.26 -0.08
N GLN A 826 17.74 -8.00 0.30
CA GLN A 826 19.14 -7.55 0.35
C GLN A 826 19.34 -6.24 1.15
N ALA A 827 18.49 -5.99 2.15
CA ALA A 827 18.48 -4.77 2.94
C ALA A 827 19.32 -4.89 4.23
N TRP A 828 20.27 -5.83 4.25
CA TRP A 828 21.01 -6.27 5.44
C TRP A 828 22.07 -5.27 5.94
N ASN A 829 22.45 -4.29 5.12
CA ASN A 829 23.45 -3.29 5.50
C ASN A 829 22.83 -2.19 6.37
N PRO A 830 23.53 -1.70 7.41
CA PRO A 830 23.05 -0.58 8.21
C PRO A 830 22.99 0.70 7.36
N LEU A 831 22.10 1.62 7.71
CA LEU A 831 21.98 2.91 7.04
C LEU A 831 22.34 4.05 7.99
N CYS A 832 23.25 4.92 7.55
CA CYS A 832 23.58 6.13 8.29
C CYS A 832 22.57 7.23 7.96
N TYR A 833 21.89 7.75 8.98
CA TYR A 833 21.00 8.90 8.86
C TYR A 833 21.75 10.23 9.06
N GLY A 834 21.81 11.03 8.00
CA GLY A 834 22.21 12.43 8.07
C GLY A 834 20.98 13.33 8.08
N GLU A 835 20.67 13.93 9.23
CA GLU A 835 19.58 14.91 9.31
C GLU A 835 20.02 16.22 8.67
N ARG A 836 19.25 16.74 7.72
CA ARG A 836 19.47 18.07 7.15
C ARG A 836 18.79 19.10 8.04
N ALA A 837 19.48 20.21 8.30
CA ALA A 837 18.89 21.34 9.01
C ALA A 837 17.62 21.82 8.29
N PRO A 838 16.55 22.18 9.02
CA PRO A 838 15.37 22.79 8.42
C PRO A 838 15.75 24.05 7.65
N TYR A 839 14.98 24.37 6.62
CA TYR A 839 15.18 25.58 5.85
C TYR A 839 15.04 26.83 6.74
N GLU A 840 15.97 27.78 6.64
CA GLU A 840 16.09 28.92 7.57
C GLU A 840 14.90 29.90 7.53
N HIS A 841 14.08 29.85 6.48
CA HIS A 841 12.93 30.74 6.28
C HIS A 841 11.60 29.97 6.24
N LEU A 842 11.46 28.92 7.06
CA LEU A 842 10.20 28.21 7.23
C LEU A 842 9.06 29.14 7.70
N PRO A 843 7.81 28.86 7.30
CA PRO A 843 6.66 29.67 7.65
C PRO A 843 6.36 29.68 9.16
N LYS A 844 5.96 30.84 9.67
CA LYS A 844 5.39 30.96 11.01
C LYS A 844 4.03 30.27 11.04
N THR A 845 3.87 29.23 11.85
CA THR A 845 2.59 28.50 11.97
C THR A 845 1.75 29.08 13.11
N ILE A 846 0.42 28.91 13.05
CA ILE A 846 -0.49 29.30 14.14
C ILE A 846 -0.13 28.60 15.47
N ASN A 847 0.54 27.44 15.38
CA ASN A 847 0.96 26.65 16.54
C ASN A 847 2.38 27.00 17.04
N ASN A 848 3.10 27.89 16.37
CA ASN A 848 4.42 28.36 16.82
C ASN A 848 4.61 29.86 16.52
N PRO A 849 4.01 30.75 17.33
CA PRO A 849 4.03 32.20 17.11
C PRO A 849 5.37 32.89 17.45
N ASN A 850 6.34 32.16 18.01
CA ASN A 850 7.59 32.73 18.57
C ASN A 850 8.87 32.44 17.74
N CYS A 851 8.75 31.97 16.50
CA CYS A 851 9.86 32.00 15.53
C CYS A 851 9.63 33.18 14.59
#